data_AF-A0A8T2XFA9-F1
#
_entry.id   AF-A0A8T2XFA9-F1
#
_cell.length_a   1.000
_cell.length_b   1.000
_cell.length_c   1.000
_cell.angle_alpha   90.00
_cell.angle_beta   90.00
_cell.angle_gamma   90.00
#
_symmetry.space_group_name_H-M   'P 1'
#
loop_
_entity.id
_entity.type
_entity.pdbx_description
1 polymer ?
#
loop_
_entity_poly.entity_id
_entity_poly.type
_entity_poly.pdbx_seq_one_letter_code
_entity_poly.pdbx_strand_id
1 'polypeptide(L)'
;MADQRNGTGQPSNAARNAYAIDVEKFKTRLKALYSNWNENKADLWGSSDVVAIATPPPSEDLRYLKSSALNIWLLGYEFPETVMVFMKKQVHFLCSQKKASLLEVVKKPAREVVGVDVVMHVKAKTDNGTGLMDAIFHAIYAQSSADGKDTPVVGHIAREAPEGIILETWAEKLKGEGFELADVTSGLSDLIAVKDADELINVKKAAFLTFSVMNNVVVPKLENVIDEEKNITHSALMDEAEKAILDPTRAKAKLKADNVDICYPPIFQSGGEFDLRPSAASNDEPLYYDSASVIIIAVGSRYNSYCSNVARTLMIDATPLQSKAYAVLLKAHEAAIGALKPGNKVSAAYQAALSVVEEEAPELVPNLSKSAGTGIGLEFRESGLNLNAKNDRVVKAKMVFNVSLGDQNPDVVTSKSSKAVKDVAYSFNEGEEEEQKPKARAEVNGGENLMSKTTLRSDNGEISKEELRRQHQAELARQKNEETARRLAGGGSAKGDNRAASKTSTDLVAYKNVNDIPPARDLMIQIDQKNEAVLLPIYGNMVPFHVSTIRTVSSQQDTNRTCYIRIIFNVPGAAFNPHDSNSLKHQGAIYLKEVSFRSKDPRHISEVVQLIKTLRRHVVARESERAERATLVTQEKLQLAGNRFKPIRLTDLWIRPVFTGRGRKLPGALEAHVNGFRFSTSRSEERVDIMFSNIKHAFFQPAEKEMITLLHFHLHNHIMVGNKKTKDVQFYVEVMDVVQTLGGGKRSAYDPDEIEEEQRERDRKNKINMDFQSFVNRVNDLWSQPQFSGLDLEFDQPLRELGFHGVPHKVTSFIVPTSSCLVELVETPFLVVTLGEIEIVNLERVGLGQKNFDMTIVFKDFKRDVLRIDSIPSTSLDGIKEWLDTTDIKYYESRLNLNWRQILKTITDDPQSFIDDGGWEFLNLEASDSESDNSEDSDQGYIPSDAEPESESEDDVSDSESLVESEDDEEEDDEEDSEEEKGKTWEELEREASNADREKGDDSDSEEERNRRKVKTFGKSRPAPRPAPRPAPRPAPRPPPRTVPGSMTKRPKFR
;
A
#
# COMPACT_ATOMS: atom_id res chain seq x y z
N MET A 1 -30.95 62.69 4.77
CA MET A 1 -32.43 62.65 4.83
C MET A 1 -32.92 61.82 3.65
N ALA A 2 -33.49 60.63 3.83
CA ALA A 2 -33.63 59.84 5.06
C ALA A 2 -33.53 58.35 4.65
N ASP A 3 -32.58 57.55 5.13
CA ASP A 3 -32.44 56.91 6.45
C ASP A 3 -32.92 55.44 6.47
N GLN A 4 -31.93 54.54 6.52
CA GLN A 4 -31.81 53.36 7.40
C GLN A 4 -32.90 52.27 7.44
N ARG A 5 -32.48 51.00 7.22
CA ARG A 5 -32.13 50.07 8.32
C ARG A 5 -31.42 48.79 7.84
N ASN A 6 -30.72 48.12 8.76
CA ASN A 6 -29.81 46.98 8.50
C ASN A 6 -30.53 45.61 8.60
N GLY A 7 -29.91 44.56 8.05
CA GLY A 7 -30.40 43.17 8.16
C GLY A 7 -29.44 42.13 7.56
N THR A 8 -28.27 41.97 8.15
CA THR A 8 -27.18 41.03 7.80
C THR A 8 -27.62 39.66 7.23
N GLY A 9 -27.09 39.31 6.05
CA GLY A 9 -27.02 37.92 5.57
C GLY A 9 -25.57 37.42 5.57
N GLN A 10 -25.33 36.21 6.08
CA GLN A 10 -24.01 35.56 6.02
C GLN A 10 -23.82 34.83 4.68
N PRO A 11 -22.58 34.74 4.15
CA PRO A 11 -22.28 33.94 2.96
C PRO A 11 -22.34 32.43 3.29
N SER A 12 -22.74 31.63 2.31
CA SER A 12 -22.90 30.18 2.45
C SER A 12 -21.59 29.42 2.17
N ASN A 13 -20.88 29.01 3.22
CA ASN A 13 -19.81 28.00 3.10
C ASN A 13 -20.44 26.63 2.78
N ALA A 14 -20.15 26.08 1.61
CA ALA A 14 -20.72 24.82 1.12
C ALA A 14 -19.70 23.98 0.33
N ALA A 15 -18.67 23.48 1.02
CA ALA A 15 -17.64 22.60 0.43
C ALA A 15 -16.90 21.69 1.46
N ARG A 16 -17.64 20.91 2.27
CA ARG A 16 -17.12 19.68 2.90
C ARG A 16 -18.18 18.59 2.70
N ASN A 17 -17.85 17.51 1.99
CA ASN A 17 -18.81 16.44 1.65
C ASN A 17 -19.08 15.53 2.85
N ALA A 18 -20.16 15.79 3.58
CA ALA A 18 -20.67 14.85 4.58
C ALA A 18 -21.39 13.67 3.87
N TYR A 19 -21.12 12.44 4.33
CA TYR A 19 -21.87 11.24 3.91
C TYR A 19 -23.35 11.39 4.31
N ALA A 20 -24.27 11.32 3.35
CA ALA A 20 -25.68 11.62 3.57
C ALA A 20 -26.60 10.68 2.79
N ILE A 21 -27.38 9.87 3.50
CA ILE A 21 -28.31 8.89 2.92
C ILE A 21 -29.52 9.62 2.31
N ASP A 22 -29.87 9.29 1.06
CA ASP A 22 -31.10 9.76 0.41
C ASP A 22 -32.32 9.08 1.05
N VAL A 23 -32.95 9.78 2.00
CA VAL A 23 -34.07 9.28 2.80
C VAL A 23 -35.28 8.87 1.95
N GLU A 24 -35.59 9.58 0.86
CA GLU A 24 -36.79 9.28 0.06
C GLU A 24 -36.54 8.12 -0.93
N LYS A 25 -35.29 7.94 -1.40
CA LYS A 25 -34.89 6.69 -2.06
C LYS A 25 -34.88 5.52 -1.09
N PHE A 26 -34.31 5.67 0.11
CA PHE A 26 -34.34 4.64 1.15
C PHE A 26 -35.78 4.19 1.44
N LYS A 27 -36.71 5.12 1.67
CA LYS A 27 -38.15 4.82 1.84
C LYS A 27 -38.72 4.00 0.69
N THR A 28 -38.48 4.44 -0.54
CA THR A 28 -39.02 3.81 -1.76
C THR A 28 -38.45 2.39 -1.93
N ARG A 29 -37.15 2.22 -1.72
CA ARG A 29 -36.42 0.97 -1.91
C ARG A 29 -36.65 -0.03 -0.77
N LEU A 30 -36.74 0.43 0.48
CA LEU A 30 -37.18 -0.38 1.62
C LEU A 30 -38.61 -0.91 1.41
N LYS A 31 -39.52 -0.07 0.91
CA LYS A 31 -40.88 -0.51 0.57
C LYS A 31 -40.87 -1.59 -0.51
N ALA A 32 -40.09 -1.41 -1.57
CA ALA A 32 -39.95 -2.40 -2.64
C ALA A 32 -39.37 -3.74 -2.14
N LEU A 33 -38.35 -3.70 -1.26
CA LEU A 33 -37.79 -4.88 -0.60
C LEU A 33 -38.87 -5.66 0.17
N TYR A 34 -39.60 -4.99 1.07
CA TYR A 34 -40.65 -5.65 1.87
C TYR A 34 -41.84 -6.11 1.01
N SER A 35 -42.23 -5.37 -0.03
CA SER A 35 -43.26 -5.83 -0.97
C SER A 35 -42.82 -7.11 -1.71
N ASN A 36 -41.65 -7.08 -2.36
CA ASN A 36 -41.15 -8.22 -3.14
C ASN A 36 -40.93 -9.48 -2.27
N TRP A 37 -40.41 -9.30 -1.05
CA TRP A 37 -40.20 -10.38 -0.08
C TRP A 37 -41.53 -11.02 0.38
N ASN A 38 -42.56 -10.23 0.69
CA ASN A 38 -43.86 -10.78 1.08
C ASN A 38 -44.64 -11.39 -0.11
N GLU A 39 -44.57 -10.78 -1.29
CA GLU A 39 -45.29 -11.24 -2.50
C GLU A 39 -44.70 -12.54 -3.06
N ASN A 40 -43.37 -12.71 -3.03
CA ASN A 40 -42.65 -13.82 -3.67
C ASN A 40 -41.97 -14.73 -2.64
N LYS A 41 -42.52 -14.80 -1.41
CA LYS A 41 -41.85 -15.35 -0.22
C LYS A 41 -41.35 -16.79 -0.43
N ALA A 42 -42.20 -17.66 -0.97
CA ALA A 42 -41.83 -19.05 -1.26
C ALA A 42 -40.92 -19.15 -2.50
N ASP A 43 -41.34 -18.52 -3.61
CA ASP A 43 -40.75 -18.75 -4.94
C ASP A 43 -39.34 -18.17 -5.12
N LEU A 44 -39.03 -17.04 -4.47
CA LEU A 44 -37.77 -16.32 -4.67
C LEU A 44 -36.94 -16.11 -3.41
N TRP A 45 -37.58 -16.13 -2.24
CA TRP A 45 -36.96 -15.82 -0.94
C TRP A 45 -36.88 -17.04 0.00
N GLY A 46 -37.05 -18.26 -0.53
CA GLY A 46 -36.82 -19.51 0.20
C GLY A 46 -37.71 -19.69 1.44
N SER A 47 -38.91 -19.11 1.44
CA SER A 47 -39.84 -19.05 2.59
C SER A 47 -39.34 -18.31 3.84
N SER A 48 -38.21 -17.61 3.76
CA SER A 48 -37.54 -16.91 4.88
C SER A 48 -38.46 -15.97 5.69
N ASP A 49 -38.48 -16.13 7.01
CA ASP A 49 -39.19 -15.25 7.96
C ASP A 49 -38.33 -14.07 8.45
N VAL A 50 -37.01 -14.18 8.27
CA VAL A 50 -35.99 -13.17 8.54
C VAL A 50 -34.98 -13.20 7.40
N VAL A 51 -34.47 -12.04 6.95
CA VAL A 51 -33.41 -11.95 5.94
C VAL A 51 -32.16 -11.33 6.58
N ALA A 52 -31.08 -12.09 6.63
CA ALA A 52 -29.77 -11.68 7.16
C ALA A 52 -28.77 -11.45 6.02
N ILE A 53 -28.23 -10.23 5.95
CA ILE A 53 -27.25 -9.80 4.96
C ILE A 53 -25.99 -9.35 5.70
N ALA A 54 -24.93 -10.12 5.59
CA ALA A 54 -23.62 -9.78 6.12
C ALA A 54 -22.75 -9.23 4.97
N THR A 55 -22.08 -8.10 5.19
CA THR A 55 -21.15 -7.49 4.22
C THR A 55 -19.73 -7.54 4.79
N PRO A 56 -18.76 -8.15 4.08
CA PRO A 56 -17.40 -8.33 4.59
C PRO A 56 -16.63 -7.00 4.71
N PRO A 57 -15.41 -7.02 5.27
CA PRO A 57 -14.49 -5.89 5.18
C PRO A 57 -14.21 -5.43 3.74
N PRO A 58 -13.67 -4.21 3.54
CA PRO A 58 -13.12 -3.81 2.25
C PRO A 58 -12.04 -4.79 1.81
N SER A 59 -11.88 -4.95 0.49
CA SER A 59 -10.75 -5.66 -0.11
C SER A 59 -10.21 -4.82 -1.27
N GLU A 60 -8.93 -4.96 -1.54
CA GLU A 60 -8.25 -4.37 -2.70
C GLU A 60 -8.63 -5.10 -4.00
N ASP A 61 -9.12 -6.35 -3.89
CA ASP A 61 -9.66 -7.10 -5.02
C ASP A 61 -11.01 -6.52 -5.49
N LEU A 62 -11.06 -6.09 -6.75
CA LEU A 62 -12.30 -5.60 -7.37
C LEU A 62 -13.33 -6.75 -7.45
N ARG A 63 -14.32 -6.70 -6.56
CA ARG A 63 -15.32 -7.76 -6.36
C ARG A 63 -16.75 -7.25 -6.37
N TYR A 64 -17.67 -8.09 -6.85
CA TYR A 64 -19.10 -7.81 -6.91
C TYR A 64 -19.86 -8.71 -5.95
N LEU A 65 -20.17 -8.17 -4.77
CA LEU A 65 -20.98 -8.83 -3.75
C LEU A 65 -22.43 -8.36 -3.82
N LYS A 66 -23.36 -9.30 -3.65
CA LYS A 66 -24.80 -9.05 -3.55
C LYS A 66 -25.16 -8.29 -2.27
N SER A 67 -24.44 -8.54 -1.18
CA SER A 67 -24.52 -7.77 0.06
C SER A 67 -24.16 -6.29 -0.17
N SER A 68 -22.99 -6.01 -0.74
CA SER A 68 -22.56 -4.65 -1.12
C SER A 68 -23.51 -3.98 -2.12
N ALA A 69 -24.00 -4.73 -3.12
CA ALA A 69 -24.99 -4.22 -4.07
C ALA A 69 -26.31 -3.83 -3.38
N LEU A 70 -26.78 -4.61 -2.40
CA LEU A 70 -27.96 -4.25 -1.61
C LEU A 70 -27.71 -3.00 -0.75
N ASN A 71 -26.53 -2.85 -0.15
CA ASN A 71 -26.17 -1.66 0.63
C ASN A 71 -26.22 -0.39 -0.23
N ILE A 72 -25.52 -0.40 -1.36
CA ILE A 72 -25.46 0.74 -2.29
C ILE A 72 -26.86 1.01 -2.87
N TRP A 73 -27.67 -0.03 -3.12
CA TRP A 73 -29.04 0.15 -3.55
C TRP A 73 -29.92 0.78 -2.46
N LEU A 74 -29.94 0.23 -1.25
CA LEU A 74 -30.86 0.65 -0.20
C LEU A 74 -30.47 2.00 0.43
N LEU A 75 -29.17 2.24 0.63
CA LEU A 75 -28.62 3.33 1.44
C LEU A 75 -27.77 4.34 0.64
N GLY A 76 -27.44 4.04 -0.62
CA GLY A 76 -26.60 4.89 -1.48
C GLY A 76 -25.10 4.73 -1.29
N TYR A 77 -24.66 3.95 -0.29
CA TYR A 77 -23.26 3.70 0.06
C TYR A 77 -23.07 2.23 0.42
N GLU A 78 -21.83 1.74 0.28
CA GLU A 78 -21.44 0.46 0.85
C GLU A 78 -21.23 0.58 2.36
N PHE A 79 -21.61 -0.46 3.11
CA PHE A 79 -21.35 -0.58 4.53
C PHE A 79 -20.54 -1.86 4.78
N PRO A 80 -19.21 -1.83 4.60
CA PRO A 80 -18.35 -2.98 4.88
C PRO A 80 -18.43 -3.37 6.36
N GLU A 81 -18.03 -4.60 6.70
CA GLU A 81 -17.97 -5.13 8.08
C GLU A 81 -19.26 -4.74 8.86
N THR A 82 -20.40 -5.18 8.35
CA THR A 82 -21.75 -4.83 8.83
C THR A 82 -22.71 -5.99 8.59
N VAL A 83 -23.57 -6.30 9.57
CA VAL A 83 -24.67 -7.26 9.40
C VAL A 83 -26.01 -6.53 9.51
N MET A 84 -26.87 -6.70 8.51
CA MET A 84 -28.23 -6.15 8.43
C MET A 84 -29.24 -7.29 8.47
N VAL A 85 -30.14 -7.27 9.45
CA VAL A 85 -31.13 -8.35 9.66
C VAL A 85 -32.54 -7.75 9.61
N PHE A 86 -33.24 -8.04 8.50
CA PHE A 86 -34.59 -7.59 8.22
C PHE A 86 -35.62 -8.58 8.78
N MET A 87 -36.55 -8.09 9.59
CA MET A 87 -37.60 -8.88 10.23
C MET A 87 -38.98 -8.22 10.00
N LYS A 88 -40.07 -8.94 10.30
CA LYS A 88 -41.46 -8.50 10.09
C LYS A 88 -41.85 -7.23 10.85
N LYS A 89 -41.16 -6.94 11.97
CA LYS A 89 -41.42 -5.79 12.86
C LYS A 89 -40.17 -4.95 13.17
N GLN A 90 -38.97 -5.44 12.86
CA GLN A 90 -37.72 -4.80 13.26
C GLN A 90 -36.67 -4.92 12.14
N VAL A 91 -35.71 -3.99 12.11
CA VAL A 91 -34.47 -4.15 11.33
C VAL A 91 -33.30 -3.90 12.26
N HIS A 92 -32.41 -4.88 12.36
CA HIS A 92 -31.23 -4.81 13.23
C HIS A 92 -29.98 -4.54 12.38
N PHE A 93 -29.16 -3.59 12.82
CA PHE A 93 -27.85 -3.31 12.22
C PHE A 93 -26.76 -3.57 13.27
N LEU A 94 -25.87 -4.53 13.01
CA LEU A 94 -24.65 -4.75 13.77
C LEU A 94 -23.49 -4.09 13.03
N CYS A 95 -22.94 -3.02 13.61
CA CYS A 95 -21.90 -2.20 12.97
C CYS A 95 -21.08 -1.37 13.99
N SER A 96 -20.04 -0.68 13.54
CA SER A 96 -19.26 0.25 14.38
C SER A 96 -20.00 1.57 14.65
N GLN A 97 -19.61 2.30 15.70
CA GLN A 97 -20.27 3.55 16.13
C GLN A 97 -20.37 4.61 15.01
N LYS A 98 -19.34 4.75 14.15
CA LYS A 98 -19.33 5.68 13.03
C LYS A 98 -20.42 5.32 11.99
N LYS A 99 -20.59 4.03 11.71
CA LYS A 99 -21.64 3.50 10.79
C LYS A 99 -23.03 3.69 11.41
N ALA A 100 -23.20 3.36 12.70
CA ALA A 100 -24.47 3.53 13.42
C ALA A 100 -24.96 4.98 13.43
N SER A 101 -24.07 5.95 13.70
CA SER A 101 -24.41 7.38 13.69
C SER A 101 -24.90 7.89 12.31
N LEU A 102 -24.39 7.33 11.20
CA LEU A 102 -24.89 7.63 9.86
C LEU A 102 -26.27 7.00 9.61
N LEU A 103 -26.52 5.82 10.17
CA LEU A 103 -27.78 5.08 10.01
C LEU A 103 -28.92 5.57 10.93
N GLU A 104 -28.66 6.40 11.94
CA GLU A 104 -29.73 6.99 12.79
C GLU A 104 -30.83 7.69 11.96
N VAL A 105 -30.47 8.28 10.82
CA VAL A 105 -31.43 8.98 9.94
C VAL A 105 -32.48 8.05 9.33
N VAL A 106 -32.23 6.73 9.22
CA VAL A 106 -33.17 5.79 8.60
C VAL A 106 -34.25 5.24 9.54
N LYS A 107 -34.09 5.42 10.87
CA LYS A 107 -35.01 4.86 11.87
C LYS A 107 -36.47 5.31 11.69
N LYS A 108 -36.68 6.63 11.64
CA LYS A 108 -38.01 7.23 11.43
C LYS A 108 -38.59 6.87 10.04
N PRO A 109 -37.86 7.04 8.92
CA PRO A 109 -38.28 6.60 7.59
C PRO A 109 -38.74 5.15 7.49
N ALA A 110 -38.04 4.20 8.13
CA ALA A 110 -38.42 2.78 8.12
C ALA A 110 -39.78 2.56 8.81
N ARG A 111 -39.96 3.16 9.99
CA ARG A 111 -41.21 3.11 10.75
C ARG A 111 -42.37 3.81 10.03
N GLU A 112 -42.11 4.89 9.30
CA GLU A 112 -43.11 5.62 8.50
C GLU A 112 -43.67 4.78 7.32
N VAL A 113 -42.85 3.95 6.68
CA VAL A 113 -43.18 3.39 5.35
C VAL A 113 -43.47 1.89 5.36
N VAL A 114 -42.82 1.10 6.22
CA VAL A 114 -43.09 -0.34 6.37
C VAL A 114 -43.44 -0.74 7.81
N GLY A 115 -43.47 0.20 8.75
CA GLY A 115 -43.92 -0.03 10.13
C GLY A 115 -42.91 -0.76 11.03
N VAL A 116 -41.64 -0.88 10.62
CA VAL A 116 -40.59 -1.57 11.38
C VAL A 116 -39.78 -0.62 12.24
N ASP A 117 -39.41 -1.06 13.44
CA ASP A 117 -38.51 -0.34 14.34
C ASP A 117 -37.04 -0.73 14.12
N VAL A 118 -36.18 0.26 13.91
CA VAL A 118 -34.76 0.04 13.59
C VAL A 118 -33.92 0.06 14.86
N VAL A 119 -33.19 -1.05 15.08
CA VAL A 119 -32.34 -1.30 16.25
C VAL A 119 -30.87 -1.26 15.83
N MET A 120 -30.06 -0.45 16.52
CA MET A 120 -28.61 -0.39 16.30
C MET A 120 -27.89 -1.18 17.38
N HIS A 121 -27.08 -2.14 16.96
CA HIS A 121 -26.15 -2.89 17.80
C HIS A 121 -24.74 -2.36 17.52
N VAL A 122 -24.20 -1.56 18.43
CA VAL A 122 -22.91 -0.89 18.24
C VAL A 122 -21.78 -1.74 18.79
N LYS A 123 -20.94 -2.31 17.91
CA LYS A 123 -19.75 -3.05 18.30
C LYS A 123 -18.66 -2.10 18.81
N ALA A 124 -18.11 -2.37 20.00
CA ALA A 124 -16.93 -1.68 20.50
C ALA A 124 -15.65 -2.17 19.79
N LYS A 125 -14.54 -1.40 19.84
CA LYS A 125 -13.25 -1.82 19.24
C LYS A 125 -12.78 -3.18 19.82
N THR A 126 -12.85 -3.34 21.13
CA THR A 126 -12.38 -4.52 21.90
C THR A 126 -13.38 -5.67 22.01
N ASP A 127 -14.55 -5.56 21.38
CA ASP A 127 -15.64 -6.53 21.47
C ASP A 127 -15.68 -7.43 20.22
N ASN A 128 -15.81 -8.76 20.39
CA ASN A 128 -16.02 -9.70 19.28
C ASN A 128 -17.46 -9.65 18.73
N GLY A 129 -18.38 -8.99 19.45
CA GLY A 129 -19.77 -8.78 19.07
C GLY A 129 -20.68 -9.97 19.35
N THR A 130 -20.18 -11.07 19.93
CA THR A 130 -20.95 -12.31 20.14
C THR A 130 -22.27 -12.08 20.87
N GLY A 131 -22.25 -11.36 22.00
CA GLY A 131 -23.46 -11.00 22.76
C GLY A 131 -24.43 -10.05 22.03
N LEU A 132 -23.94 -9.29 21.05
CA LEU A 132 -24.79 -8.48 20.16
C LEU A 132 -25.47 -9.36 19.09
N MET A 133 -24.77 -10.39 18.60
CA MET A 133 -25.37 -11.42 17.72
C MET A 133 -26.43 -12.22 18.48
N ASP A 134 -26.16 -12.61 19.74
CA ASP A 134 -27.14 -13.27 20.60
C ASP A 134 -28.41 -12.42 20.78
N ALA A 135 -28.27 -11.11 20.99
CA ALA A 135 -29.41 -10.19 21.08
C ALA A 135 -30.23 -10.10 19.76
N ILE A 136 -29.63 -10.41 18.60
CA ILE A 136 -30.37 -10.57 17.33
C ILE A 136 -31.08 -11.93 17.30
N PHE A 137 -30.38 -13.03 17.62
CA PHE A 137 -30.96 -14.38 17.58
C PHE A 137 -32.15 -14.53 18.56
N HIS A 138 -32.07 -13.94 19.76
CA HIS A 138 -33.18 -13.86 20.69
C HIS A 138 -34.39 -13.09 20.11
N ALA A 139 -34.17 -12.04 19.30
CA ALA A 139 -35.25 -11.31 18.62
C ALA A 139 -35.88 -12.14 17.48
N ILE A 140 -35.09 -12.93 16.74
CA ILE A 140 -35.58 -13.89 15.74
C ILE A 140 -36.51 -14.93 16.42
N TYR A 141 -36.05 -15.55 17.51
CA TYR A 141 -36.84 -16.52 18.28
C TYR A 141 -38.10 -15.92 18.90
N ALA A 142 -38.03 -14.71 19.43
CA ALA A 142 -39.20 -13.99 19.94
C ALA A 142 -40.23 -13.69 18.84
N GLN A 143 -39.79 -13.37 17.62
CA GLN A 143 -40.69 -13.20 16.47
C GLN A 143 -41.32 -14.54 16.06
N SER A 144 -40.54 -15.62 15.95
CA SER A 144 -41.03 -16.97 15.59
C SER A 144 -42.11 -17.45 16.55
N SER A 145 -41.85 -17.31 17.86
CA SER A 145 -42.77 -17.66 18.94
C SER A 145 -44.08 -16.86 18.86
N ALA A 146 -44.01 -15.58 18.51
CA ALA A 146 -45.19 -14.71 18.37
C ALA A 146 -46.00 -14.96 17.08
N ASP A 147 -45.38 -15.50 16.03
CA ASP A 147 -46.04 -15.91 14.79
C ASP A 147 -46.50 -17.40 14.83
N GLY A 148 -46.19 -18.13 15.89
CA GLY A 148 -46.64 -19.53 16.09
C GLY A 148 -45.83 -20.57 15.33
N LYS A 149 -44.52 -20.33 15.12
CA LYS A 149 -43.59 -21.25 14.45
C LYS A 149 -42.52 -21.76 15.41
N ASP A 150 -42.33 -23.08 15.44
CA ASP A 150 -41.30 -23.74 16.27
C ASP A 150 -39.87 -23.42 15.79
N THR A 151 -39.64 -23.41 14.46
CA THR A 151 -38.35 -23.08 13.83
C THR A 151 -38.51 -21.93 12.82
N PRO A 152 -37.81 -20.79 12.97
CA PRO A 152 -37.83 -19.72 11.98
C PRO A 152 -36.85 -19.98 10.84
N VAL A 153 -37.26 -19.61 9.62
CA VAL A 153 -36.41 -19.72 8.42
C VAL A 153 -35.61 -18.42 8.26
N VAL A 154 -34.27 -18.50 8.29
CA VAL A 154 -33.37 -17.36 8.08
C VAL A 154 -32.80 -17.41 6.66
N GLY A 155 -33.23 -16.45 5.85
CA GLY A 155 -32.72 -16.22 4.51
C GLY A 155 -31.37 -15.53 4.54
N HIS A 156 -30.36 -16.06 3.84
CA HIS A 156 -29.04 -15.46 3.69
C HIS A 156 -28.53 -15.57 2.25
N ILE A 157 -27.42 -14.91 1.93
CA ILE A 157 -26.74 -15.08 0.65
C ILE A 157 -25.86 -16.33 0.75
N ALA A 158 -26.30 -17.45 0.18
CA ALA A 158 -25.63 -18.74 0.38
C ALA A 158 -24.34 -18.93 -0.44
N ARG A 159 -23.97 -17.94 -1.26
CA ARG A 159 -22.82 -17.99 -2.19
C ARG A 159 -21.72 -16.98 -1.87
N GLU A 160 -21.89 -16.14 -0.85
CA GLU A 160 -20.84 -15.28 -0.32
C GLU A 160 -20.17 -15.98 0.84
N ALA A 161 -18.83 -16.05 0.80
CA ALA A 161 -18.06 -16.56 1.92
C ALA A 161 -18.09 -15.53 3.07
N PRO A 162 -18.18 -15.98 4.34
CA PRO A 162 -17.87 -15.09 5.45
C PRO A 162 -16.39 -14.76 5.43
N GLU A 163 -16.06 -13.48 5.58
CA GLU A 163 -14.68 -12.99 5.65
C GLU A 163 -14.54 -11.96 6.77
N GLY A 164 -13.48 -12.10 7.56
CA GLY A 164 -13.22 -11.29 8.72
C GLY A 164 -14.00 -11.76 9.94
N ILE A 165 -13.34 -11.67 11.10
CA ILE A 165 -13.72 -12.22 12.41
C ILE A 165 -15.22 -12.13 12.72
N ILE A 166 -15.86 -10.98 12.45
CA ILE A 166 -17.28 -10.74 12.76
C ILE A 166 -18.21 -11.55 11.87
N LEU A 167 -17.89 -11.71 10.57
CA LEU A 167 -18.72 -12.47 9.64
C LEU A 167 -18.48 -13.96 9.77
N GLU A 168 -17.25 -14.36 10.07
CA GLU A 168 -16.88 -15.74 10.41
C GLU A 168 -17.65 -16.18 11.67
N THR A 169 -17.55 -15.41 12.77
CA THR A 169 -18.31 -15.64 14.01
C THR A 169 -19.82 -15.61 13.77
N TRP A 170 -20.33 -14.67 12.96
CA TRP A 170 -21.76 -14.61 12.63
C TRP A 170 -22.22 -15.85 11.87
N ALA A 171 -21.46 -16.32 10.87
CA ALA A 171 -21.81 -17.48 10.05
C ALA A 171 -21.63 -18.80 10.81
N GLU A 172 -20.70 -18.87 11.76
CA GLU A 172 -20.58 -20.00 12.69
C GLU A 172 -21.80 -20.07 13.62
N LYS A 173 -22.09 -18.99 14.36
CA LYS A 173 -23.23 -18.96 15.29
C LYS A 173 -24.57 -19.15 14.56
N LEU A 174 -24.76 -18.55 13.39
CA LEU A 174 -25.99 -18.73 12.59
C LEU A 174 -26.23 -20.19 12.19
N LYS A 175 -25.18 -21.01 12.03
CA LYS A 175 -25.29 -22.47 11.83
C LYS A 175 -25.54 -23.21 13.15
N GLY A 176 -24.87 -22.81 14.23
CA GLY A 176 -24.97 -23.44 15.55
C GLY A 176 -26.31 -23.23 16.26
N GLU A 177 -26.99 -22.11 16.02
CA GLU A 177 -28.28 -21.75 16.66
C GLU A 177 -29.47 -22.65 16.26
N GLY A 178 -29.34 -23.49 15.23
CA GLY A 178 -30.40 -24.44 14.82
C GLY A 178 -31.50 -23.87 13.91
N PHE A 179 -31.26 -22.72 13.25
CA PHE A 179 -32.19 -22.14 12.29
C PHE A 179 -32.28 -22.93 10.97
N GLU A 180 -33.42 -22.88 10.29
CA GLU A 180 -33.53 -23.35 8.89
C GLU A 180 -32.95 -22.28 7.96
N LEU A 181 -31.87 -22.59 7.23
CA LEU A 181 -31.16 -21.63 6.38
C LEU A 181 -31.57 -21.74 4.91
N ALA A 182 -31.87 -20.60 4.27
CA ALA A 182 -32.34 -20.53 2.88
C ALA A 182 -31.59 -19.49 2.03
N ASP A 183 -31.34 -19.76 0.73
CA ASP A 183 -30.70 -18.80 -0.18
C ASP A 183 -31.70 -17.74 -0.69
N VAL A 184 -31.43 -16.46 -0.43
CA VAL A 184 -32.26 -15.32 -0.91
C VAL A 184 -31.65 -14.58 -2.10
N THR A 185 -30.52 -15.07 -2.64
CA THR A 185 -29.83 -14.47 -3.80
C THR A 185 -30.77 -14.32 -5.01
N SER A 186 -31.73 -15.24 -5.18
CA SER A 186 -32.72 -15.24 -6.26
C SER A 186 -33.74 -14.08 -6.16
N GLY A 187 -34.17 -13.74 -4.94
CA GLY A 187 -35.10 -12.64 -4.63
C GLY A 187 -34.43 -11.28 -4.69
N LEU A 188 -33.24 -11.15 -4.09
CA LEU A 188 -32.37 -9.98 -4.26
C LEU A 188 -32.09 -9.69 -5.75
N SER A 189 -31.97 -10.74 -6.58
CA SER A 189 -31.79 -10.59 -8.03
C SER A 189 -33.05 -10.22 -8.82
N ASP A 190 -34.26 -10.43 -8.31
CA ASP A 190 -35.47 -9.85 -8.95
C ASP A 190 -35.69 -8.40 -8.49
N LEU A 191 -35.43 -8.12 -7.22
CA LEU A 191 -35.61 -6.81 -6.59
C LEU A 191 -34.83 -5.69 -7.31
N ILE A 192 -33.54 -5.92 -7.58
CA ILE A 192 -32.66 -4.92 -8.21
C ILE A 192 -32.60 -5.02 -9.74
N ALA A 193 -33.30 -5.96 -10.36
CA ALA A 193 -33.29 -6.17 -11.81
C ALA A 193 -33.82 -4.95 -12.60
N VAL A 194 -34.92 -4.39 -12.13
CA VAL A 194 -35.65 -3.30 -12.80
C VAL A 194 -35.12 -1.96 -12.31
N LYS A 195 -34.37 -1.26 -13.18
CA LYS A 195 -33.67 -0.02 -12.82
C LYS A 195 -34.61 1.19 -12.79
N ASP A 196 -34.41 2.09 -11.83
CA ASP A 196 -35.13 3.37 -11.77
C ASP A 196 -34.55 4.43 -12.73
N ALA A 197 -35.10 5.66 -12.70
CA ALA A 197 -34.70 6.71 -13.63
C ALA A 197 -33.26 7.20 -13.42
N ASP A 198 -32.79 7.29 -12.17
CA ASP A 198 -31.45 7.75 -11.83
C ASP A 198 -30.42 6.64 -12.07
N GLU A 199 -30.78 5.39 -11.78
CA GLU A 199 -29.97 4.21 -12.09
C GLU A 199 -29.74 4.08 -13.61
N LEU A 200 -30.79 4.24 -14.42
CA LEU A 200 -30.67 4.29 -15.87
C LEU A 200 -29.81 5.46 -16.36
N ILE A 201 -29.77 6.59 -15.64
CA ILE A 201 -28.87 7.72 -15.96
C ILE A 201 -27.42 7.37 -15.60
N ASN A 202 -27.17 6.73 -14.46
CA ASN A 202 -25.83 6.31 -14.05
C ASN A 202 -25.26 5.26 -15.00
N VAL A 203 -26.01 4.20 -15.35
CA VAL A 203 -25.57 3.19 -16.33
C VAL A 203 -25.32 3.83 -17.71
N LYS A 204 -26.12 4.83 -18.12
CA LYS A 204 -25.88 5.56 -19.38
C LYS A 204 -24.62 6.42 -19.35
N LYS A 205 -24.26 7.02 -18.21
CA LYS A 205 -23.00 7.76 -18.05
C LYS A 205 -21.80 6.81 -18.06
N ALA A 206 -21.90 5.68 -17.36
CA ALA A 206 -20.91 4.60 -17.39
C ALA A 206 -20.68 4.12 -18.83
N ALA A 207 -21.76 3.74 -19.54
CA ALA A 207 -21.67 3.27 -20.93
C ALA A 207 -21.15 4.34 -21.90
N PHE A 208 -21.46 5.63 -21.66
CA PHE A 208 -20.90 6.74 -22.44
C PHE A 208 -19.39 6.89 -22.22
N LEU A 209 -18.89 6.74 -20.98
CA LEU A 209 -17.45 6.73 -20.71
C LEU A 209 -16.75 5.54 -21.35
N THR A 210 -17.30 4.32 -21.18
CA THR A 210 -16.81 3.10 -21.82
C THR A 210 -16.71 3.25 -23.34
N PHE A 211 -17.75 3.81 -23.98
CA PHE A 211 -17.73 4.19 -25.40
C PHE A 211 -16.60 5.20 -25.71
N SER A 212 -16.49 6.27 -24.90
CA SER A 212 -15.50 7.32 -25.09
C SER A 212 -14.06 6.81 -24.95
N VAL A 213 -13.76 5.92 -24.00
CA VAL A 213 -12.43 5.30 -23.84
C VAL A 213 -12.11 4.43 -25.04
N MET A 214 -13.03 3.52 -25.41
CA MET A 214 -12.86 2.64 -26.57
C MET A 214 -12.60 3.43 -27.86
N ASN A 215 -13.41 4.47 -28.12
CA ASN A 215 -13.41 5.18 -29.41
C ASN A 215 -12.41 6.35 -29.49
N ASN A 216 -12.04 7.01 -28.38
CA ASN A 216 -11.18 8.20 -28.39
C ASN A 216 -9.76 7.94 -27.89
N VAL A 217 -9.50 6.77 -27.28
CA VAL A 217 -8.19 6.40 -26.73
C VAL A 217 -7.77 5.03 -27.25
N VAL A 218 -8.54 3.97 -27.00
CA VAL A 218 -8.08 2.59 -27.23
C VAL A 218 -7.93 2.25 -28.72
N VAL A 219 -8.97 2.45 -29.53
CA VAL A 219 -8.87 2.20 -30.99
C VAL A 219 -7.78 3.06 -31.63
N PRO A 220 -7.73 4.40 -31.43
CA PRO A 220 -6.62 5.22 -31.93
C PRO A 220 -5.24 4.78 -31.42
N LYS A 221 -5.11 4.30 -30.18
CA LYS A 221 -3.85 3.80 -29.64
C LYS A 221 -3.40 2.52 -30.35
N LEU A 222 -4.32 1.61 -30.65
CA LEU A 222 -4.04 0.39 -31.42
C LEU A 222 -3.68 0.71 -32.87
N GLU A 223 -4.43 1.60 -33.53
CA GLU A 223 -4.13 2.08 -34.90
C GLU A 223 -2.68 2.59 -34.98
N ASN A 224 -2.28 3.54 -34.13
CA ASN A 224 -0.91 4.05 -34.11
C ASN A 224 0.13 2.97 -33.73
N VAL A 225 -0.21 2.00 -32.87
CA VAL A 225 0.71 0.90 -32.51
C VAL A 225 0.99 -0.01 -33.70
N ILE A 226 -0.02 -0.32 -34.51
CA ILE A 226 0.12 -1.15 -35.70
C ILE A 226 0.81 -0.36 -36.82
N ASP A 227 0.36 0.86 -37.09
CA ASP A 227 0.92 1.76 -38.13
C ASP A 227 2.41 2.11 -37.91
N GLU A 228 2.85 2.16 -36.65
CA GLU A 228 4.25 2.46 -36.29
C GLU A 228 5.08 1.19 -35.95
N GLU A 229 4.57 -0.02 -36.22
CA GLU A 229 5.18 -1.32 -35.90
C GLU A 229 5.70 -1.42 -34.45
N LYS A 230 4.95 -0.86 -33.48
CA LYS A 230 5.39 -0.78 -32.09
C LYS A 230 5.12 -2.08 -31.34
N ASN A 231 6.20 -2.62 -30.75
CA ASN A 231 6.08 -3.69 -29.77
C ASN A 231 5.54 -3.13 -28.43
N ILE A 232 4.36 -3.57 -28.02
CA ILE A 232 3.69 -3.22 -26.77
C ILE A 232 2.90 -4.44 -26.26
N THR A 233 2.87 -4.66 -24.95
CA THR A 233 2.17 -5.79 -24.33
C THR A 233 0.68 -5.53 -24.17
N HIS A 234 -0.12 -6.60 -24.03
CA HIS A 234 -1.54 -6.46 -23.67
C HIS A 234 -1.72 -5.75 -22.32
N SER A 235 -0.86 -6.04 -21.33
CA SER A 235 -0.82 -5.35 -20.03
C SER A 235 -0.54 -3.84 -20.14
N ALA A 236 0.37 -3.39 -21.01
CA ALA A 236 0.64 -1.97 -21.20
C ALA A 236 -0.53 -1.22 -21.90
N LEU A 237 -1.33 -1.93 -22.69
CA LEU A 237 -2.57 -1.41 -23.28
C LEU A 237 -3.73 -1.36 -22.27
N MET A 238 -3.82 -2.35 -21.38
CA MET A 238 -4.73 -2.35 -20.21
C MET A 238 -4.50 -1.13 -19.33
N ASP A 239 -3.25 -0.90 -18.93
CA ASP A 239 -2.80 0.25 -18.14
C ASP A 239 -3.26 1.61 -18.71
N GLU A 240 -3.11 1.78 -20.03
CA GLU A 240 -3.45 3.03 -20.72
C GLU A 240 -4.97 3.22 -20.83
N ALA A 241 -5.72 2.13 -21.06
CA ALA A 241 -7.18 2.13 -21.05
C ALA A 241 -7.76 2.42 -19.66
N GLU A 242 -7.16 1.86 -18.60
CA GLU A 242 -7.54 2.08 -17.21
C GLU A 242 -7.31 3.54 -16.79
N LYS A 243 -6.12 4.08 -17.05
CA LYS A 243 -5.81 5.51 -16.82
C LYS A 243 -6.74 6.44 -17.59
N ALA A 244 -7.28 6.02 -18.73
CA ALA A 244 -8.28 6.76 -19.51
C ALA A 244 -9.74 6.58 -19.04
N ILE A 245 -10.05 5.54 -18.25
CA ILE A 245 -11.29 5.45 -17.49
C ILE A 245 -11.21 6.42 -16.30
N LEU A 246 -10.18 6.28 -15.47
CA LEU A 246 -10.02 7.01 -14.21
C LEU A 246 -9.88 8.53 -14.41
N ASP A 247 -9.19 8.97 -15.47
CA ASP A 247 -9.31 10.34 -15.99
C ASP A 247 -10.23 10.38 -17.23
N PRO A 248 -11.55 10.63 -17.06
CA PRO A 248 -12.49 10.71 -18.18
C PRO A 248 -12.19 11.88 -19.13
N THR A 249 -11.34 12.85 -18.75
CA THR A 249 -10.98 13.97 -19.64
C THR A 249 -10.08 13.51 -20.78
N ARG A 250 -9.21 12.49 -20.58
CA ARG A 250 -8.43 11.82 -21.64
C ARG A 250 -9.35 11.26 -22.71
N ALA A 251 -10.42 10.60 -22.28
CA ALA A 251 -11.48 10.06 -23.13
C ALA A 251 -12.41 11.12 -23.76
N LYS A 252 -12.18 12.42 -23.49
CA LYS A 252 -13.02 13.57 -23.90
C LYS A 252 -14.43 13.55 -23.28
N ALA A 253 -14.63 12.78 -22.20
CA ALA A 253 -15.91 12.63 -21.52
C ALA A 253 -16.06 13.63 -20.36
N LYS A 254 -17.16 14.41 -20.36
CA LYS A 254 -17.44 15.41 -19.31
C LYS A 254 -18.18 14.78 -18.12
N LEU A 255 -17.47 13.96 -17.35
CA LEU A 255 -17.94 13.35 -16.10
C LEU A 255 -17.07 13.81 -14.92
N LYS A 256 -17.56 13.58 -13.69
CA LYS A 256 -16.76 13.76 -12.47
C LYS A 256 -15.88 12.53 -12.26
N ALA A 257 -14.59 12.71 -12.00
CA ALA A 257 -13.65 11.62 -11.75
C ALA A 257 -13.96 10.88 -10.44
N ASP A 258 -14.28 11.61 -9.36
CA ASP A 258 -14.68 11.08 -8.04
C ASP A 258 -15.97 10.23 -8.05
N ASN A 259 -16.64 10.10 -9.19
CA ASN A 259 -17.82 9.26 -9.40
C ASN A 259 -17.55 8.10 -10.39
N VAL A 260 -16.32 7.96 -10.89
CA VAL A 260 -15.89 7.01 -11.93
C VAL A 260 -14.92 5.98 -11.33
N ASP A 261 -15.03 4.75 -11.84
CA ASP A 261 -14.24 3.58 -11.42
C ASP A 261 -14.16 2.62 -12.62
N ILE A 262 -13.28 1.61 -12.58
CA ILE A 262 -13.30 0.51 -13.56
C ILE A 262 -14.40 -0.50 -13.21
N CYS A 263 -14.78 -1.37 -14.16
CA CYS A 263 -15.62 -2.55 -13.86
C CYS A 263 -14.79 -3.83 -13.65
N TYR A 264 -13.61 -3.87 -14.25
CA TYR A 264 -12.60 -4.91 -14.21
C TYR A 264 -11.38 -4.35 -15.00
N PRO A 265 -10.15 -4.86 -14.82
CA PRO A 265 -8.99 -4.41 -15.58
C PRO A 265 -9.19 -4.62 -17.09
N PRO A 266 -9.03 -3.59 -17.95
CA PRO A 266 -9.34 -3.70 -19.39
C PRO A 266 -8.62 -4.86 -20.09
N ILE A 267 -9.39 -5.73 -20.77
CA ILE A 267 -8.87 -6.97 -21.37
C ILE A 267 -8.45 -6.71 -22.82
N PHE A 268 -7.23 -7.10 -23.17
CA PHE A 268 -6.68 -7.15 -24.52
C PHE A 268 -6.14 -8.56 -24.79
N GLN A 269 -6.44 -9.14 -25.95
CA GLN A 269 -6.01 -10.48 -26.37
C GLN A 269 -5.71 -10.50 -27.87
N SER A 270 -4.64 -11.20 -28.27
CA SER A 270 -4.26 -11.46 -29.66
C SER A 270 -3.37 -12.72 -29.73
N GLY A 271 -2.67 -12.97 -30.84
CA GLY A 271 -1.67 -14.04 -30.94
C GLY A 271 -2.21 -15.47 -31.03
N GLY A 272 -3.54 -15.65 -30.98
CA GLY A 272 -4.20 -16.96 -31.01
C GLY A 272 -4.68 -17.43 -29.63
N GLU A 273 -4.20 -16.82 -28.55
CA GLU A 273 -4.67 -17.09 -27.19
C GLU A 273 -5.86 -16.18 -26.85
N PHE A 274 -7.06 -16.78 -26.79
CA PHE A 274 -8.30 -16.06 -26.51
C PHE A 274 -9.08 -16.74 -25.39
N ASP A 275 -9.50 -15.95 -24.39
CA ASP A 275 -10.40 -16.39 -23.33
C ASP A 275 -11.62 -15.47 -23.26
N LEU A 276 -12.77 -16.02 -23.64
CA LEU A 276 -14.06 -15.32 -23.64
C LEU A 276 -14.80 -15.41 -22.29
N ARG A 277 -14.18 -15.98 -21.25
CA ARG A 277 -14.73 -15.99 -19.89
C ARG A 277 -14.61 -14.58 -19.26
N PRO A 278 -15.59 -14.12 -18.46
CA PRO A 278 -15.48 -12.87 -17.69
C PRO A 278 -14.36 -12.84 -16.62
N SER A 279 -13.56 -13.90 -16.52
CA SER A 279 -12.40 -14.03 -15.64
C SER A 279 -11.06 -13.87 -16.38
N ALA A 280 -11.09 -13.61 -17.69
CA ALA A 280 -9.89 -13.37 -18.48
C ALA A 280 -9.19 -12.07 -18.06
N ALA A 281 -7.88 -12.02 -18.29
CA ALA A 281 -7.04 -10.85 -18.06
C ALA A 281 -6.16 -10.59 -19.28
N SER A 282 -5.59 -9.39 -19.37
CA SER A 282 -4.48 -9.08 -20.28
C SER A 282 -3.20 -9.73 -19.76
N ASN A 283 -2.44 -10.40 -20.62
CA ASN A 283 -1.13 -10.97 -20.28
C ASN A 283 0.02 -10.02 -20.67
N ASP A 284 1.26 -10.43 -20.41
CA ASP A 284 2.46 -9.66 -20.77
C ASP A 284 3.03 -10.01 -22.16
N GLU A 285 2.31 -10.83 -22.95
CA GLU A 285 2.68 -11.09 -24.33
C GLU A 285 2.52 -9.83 -25.21
N PRO A 286 3.34 -9.66 -26.26
CA PRO A 286 3.24 -8.55 -27.19
C PRO A 286 1.96 -8.65 -28.03
N LEU A 287 1.41 -7.49 -28.39
CA LEU A 287 0.29 -7.40 -29.32
C LEU A 287 0.69 -7.98 -30.69
N TYR A 288 0.00 -9.02 -31.14
CA TYR A 288 0.22 -9.67 -32.42
C TYR A 288 -0.78 -9.16 -33.46
N TYR A 289 -0.25 -8.54 -34.51
CA TYR A 289 -1.00 -7.83 -35.56
C TYR A 289 -0.53 -8.15 -36.99
N ASP A 290 0.15 -9.29 -37.16
CA ASP A 290 0.56 -9.84 -38.47
C ASP A 290 -0.66 -10.23 -39.32
N SER A 291 -0.48 -10.55 -40.61
CA SER A 291 -1.60 -10.87 -41.51
C SER A 291 -2.45 -12.05 -41.00
N ALA A 292 -3.77 -11.95 -41.17
CA ALA A 292 -4.80 -12.84 -40.61
C ALA A 292 -4.94 -12.80 -39.06
N SER A 293 -4.46 -11.76 -38.39
CA SER A 293 -4.65 -11.56 -36.95
C SER A 293 -6.05 -11.11 -36.55
N VAL A 294 -6.38 -11.39 -35.28
CA VAL A 294 -7.60 -10.95 -34.59
C VAL A 294 -7.19 -10.39 -33.23
N ILE A 295 -7.72 -9.22 -32.87
CA ILE A 295 -7.47 -8.59 -31.57
C ILE A 295 -8.83 -8.45 -30.86
N ILE A 296 -8.97 -9.03 -29.67
CA ILE A 296 -10.16 -8.87 -28.83
C ILE A 296 -9.86 -7.86 -27.73
N ILE A 297 -10.80 -6.93 -27.54
CA ILE A 297 -10.70 -5.82 -26.59
C ILE A 297 -12.00 -5.76 -25.79
N ALA A 298 -11.94 -5.78 -24.47
CA ALA A 298 -13.11 -5.58 -23.62
C ALA A 298 -12.84 -4.51 -22.54
N VAL A 299 -13.57 -3.40 -22.62
CA VAL A 299 -13.45 -2.25 -21.70
C VAL A 299 -14.78 -2.08 -20.94
N GLY A 300 -14.71 -1.94 -19.62
CA GLY A 300 -15.87 -1.63 -18.78
C GLY A 300 -15.54 -0.56 -17.74
N SER A 301 -16.28 0.55 -17.78
CA SER A 301 -16.21 1.62 -16.78
C SER A 301 -17.49 1.69 -15.96
N ARG A 302 -17.35 2.11 -14.71
CA ARG A 302 -18.39 2.21 -13.68
C ARG A 302 -18.65 3.68 -13.38
N TYR A 303 -19.90 4.04 -13.05
CA TYR A 303 -20.25 5.40 -12.64
C TYR A 303 -21.29 5.38 -11.52
N ASN A 304 -21.03 6.04 -10.38
CA ASN A 304 -21.85 5.95 -9.16
C ASN A 304 -22.12 4.49 -8.74
N SER A 305 -21.08 3.64 -8.80
CA SER A 305 -21.15 2.18 -8.63
C SER A 305 -21.92 1.38 -9.71
N TYR A 306 -22.58 2.02 -10.69
CA TYR A 306 -23.27 1.32 -11.78
C TYR A 306 -22.32 0.97 -12.92
N CYS A 307 -22.26 -0.31 -13.27
CA CYS A 307 -21.35 -0.88 -14.25
C CYS A 307 -21.82 -0.70 -15.69
N SER A 308 -20.89 -0.82 -16.63
CA SER A 308 -21.16 -0.94 -18.07
C SER A 308 -20.05 -1.73 -18.77
N ASN A 309 -20.26 -2.14 -20.02
CA ASN A 309 -19.34 -2.98 -20.78
C ASN A 309 -19.35 -2.63 -22.27
N VAL A 310 -18.20 -2.76 -22.94
CA VAL A 310 -18.12 -2.89 -24.40
C VAL A 310 -16.98 -3.84 -24.78
N ALA A 311 -17.32 -4.91 -25.49
CA ALA A 311 -16.37 -5.75 -26.19
C ALA A 311 -16.31 -5.37 -27.69
N ARG A 312 -15.13 -5.45 -28.28
CA ARG A 312 -14.88 -5.31 -29.72
C ARG A 312 -13.82 -6.31 -30.17
N THR A 313 -13.89 -6.63 -31.45
CA THR A 313 -12.92 -7.49 -32.14
C THR A 313 -12.46 -6.72 -33.36
N LEU A 314 -11.16 -6.43 -33.45
CA LEU A 314 -10.51 -5.89 -34.65
C LEU A 314 -9.91 -7.05 -35.45
N MET A 315 -9.77 -6.87 -36.76
CA MET A 315 -9.22 -7.89 -37.66
C MET A 315 -8.19 -7.26 -38.60
N ILE A 316 -7.11 -7.97 -38.90
CA ILE A 316 -6.00 -7.47 -39.71
C ILE A 316 -5.70 -8.50 -40.80
N ASP A 317 -5.78 -8.07 -42.07
CA ASP A 317 -5.79 -8.94 -43.26
C ASP A 317 -6.70 -10.18 -43.11
N ALA A 318 -7.94 -9.94 -42.65
CA ALA A 318 -8.87 -10.97 -42.23
C ALA A 318 -9.11 -12.05 -43.31
N THR A 319 -8.94 -13.33 -42.95
CA THR A 319 -9.29 -14.43 -43.85
C THR A 319 -10.79 -14.43 -44.18
N PRO A 320 -11.22 -15.03 -45.31
CA PRO A 320 -12.63 -15.18 -45.62
C PRO A 320 -13.43 -15.93 -44.54
N LEU A 321 -12.77 -16.82 -43.77
CA LEU A 321 -13.40 -17.51 -42.65
C LEU A 321 -13.60 -16.59 -41.45
N GLN A 322 -12.60 -15.78 -41.06
CA GLN A 322 -12.75 -14.78 -40.01
C GLN A 322 -13.79 -13.72 -40.38
N SER A 323 -13.80 -13.27 -41.64
CA SER A 323 -14.81 -12.32 -42.15
C SER A 323 -16.23 -12.92 -42.15
N LYS A 324 -16.41 -14.19 -42.57
CA LYS A 324 -17.69 -14.90 -42.45
C LYS A 324 -18.11 -15.04 -40.99
N ALA A 325 -17.20 -15.51 -40.14
CA ALA A 325 -17.44 -15.70 -38.72
C ALA A 325 -17.87 -14.39 -38.07
N TYR A 326 -17.17 -13.27 -38.32
CA TYR A 326 -17.54 -11.94 -37.83
C TYR A 326 -18.90 -11.47 -38.35
N ALA A 327 -19.23 -11.70 -39.63
CA ALA A 327 -20.53 -11.32 -40.19
C ALA A 327 -21.70 -12.13 -39.61
N VAL A 328 -21.52 -13.43 -39.35
CA VAL A 328 -22.51 -14.27 -38.66
C VAL A 328 -22.57 -13.90 -37.17
N LEU A 329 -21.43 -13.62 -36.53
CA LEU A 329 -21.35 -12.96 -35.22
C LEU A 329 -22.17 -11.67 -35.25
N LEU A 330 -22.14 -10.85 -36.31
CA LEU A 330 -22.91 -9.60 -36.49
C LEU A 330 -24.42 -9.79 -36.75
N LYS A 331 -24.88 -11.00 -37.08
CA LYS A 331 -26.33 -11.32 -37.14
C LYS A 331 -26.84 -12.06 -35.91
N ALA A 332 -26.02 -12.93 -35.31
CA ALA A 332 -26.27 -13.51 -34.00
C ALA A 332 -26.23 -12.42 -32.91
N HIS A 333 -25.36 -11.41 -33.09
CA HIS A 333 -25.51 -10.02 -32.66
C HIS A 333 -26.99 -9.65 -32.84
N GLU A 334 -27.43 -9.31 -34.06
CA GLU A 334 -28.65 -8.51 -34.26
C GLU A 334 -29.99 -9.21 -33.93
N ALA A 335 -29.99 -10.53 -33.72
CA ALA A 335 -31.13 -11.29 -33.22
C ALA A 335 -31.43 -11.10 -31.70
N ALA A 336 -30.42 -10.97 -30.84
CA ALA A 336 -30.59 -11.23 -29.40
C ALA A 336 -31.29 -10.13 -28.58
N ILE A 337 -30.79 -8.88 -28.54
CA ILE A 337 -31.61 -7.72 -28.05
C ILE A 337 -32.86 -7.53 -28.92
N GLY A 338 -32.86 -8.00 -30.18
CA GLY A 338 -34.06 -8.11 -31.01
C GLY A 338 -35.17 -8.95 -30.36
N ALA A 339 -34.79 -9.92 -29.52
CA ALA A 339 -35.66 -10.73 -28.67
C ALA A 339 -35.73 -10.27 -27.20
N LEU A 340 -34.84 -9.41 -26.68
CA LEU A 340 -34.94 -8.79 -25.34
C LEU A 340 -35.99 -7.67 -25.29
N LYS A 341 -37.24 -8.02 -25.60
CA LYS A 341 -38.41 -7.14 -25.52
C LYS A 341 -39.24 -7.47 -24.27
N PRO A 342 -39.83 -6.48 -23.58
CA PRO A 342 -40.65 -6.75 -22.41
C PRO A 342 -41.77 -7.75 -22.68
N GLY A 343 -41.91 -8.75 -21.81
CA GLY A 343 -42.85 -9.87 -21.98
C GLY A 343 -42.24 -11.14 -22.61
N ASN A 344 -41.10 -11.04 -23.30
CA ASN A 344 -40.37 -12.24 -23.75
C ASN A 344 -39.62 -12.91 -22.58
N LYS A 345 -39.34 -14.20 -22.71
CA LYS A 345 -38.41 -14.92 -21.82
C LYS A 345 -36.97 -14.51 -22.10
N VAL A 346 -36.15 -14.45 -21.06
CA VAL A 346 -34.69 -14.27 -21.15
C VAL A 346 -34.04 -15.33 -22.06
N SER A 347 -34.49 -16.58 -21.97
CA SER A 347 -34.04 -17.70 -22.82
C SER A 347 -34.25 -17.44 -24.32
N ALA A 348 -35.24 -16.63 -24.71
CA ALA A 348 -35.50 -16.32 -26.12
C ALA A 348 -34.37 -15.51 -26.78
N ALA A 349 -33.62 -14.71 -26.02
CA ALA A 349 -32.47 -13.96 -26.56
C ALA A 349 -31.31 -14.88 -26.98
N TYR A 350 -31.03 -15.90 -26.17
CA TYR A 350 -30.03 -16.92 -26.49
C TYR A 350 -30.48 -17.79 -27.67
N GLN A 351 -31.74 -18.23 -27.67
CA GLN A 351 -32.29 -19.04 -28.77
C GLN A 351 -32.31 -18.28 -30.11
N ALA A 352 -32.56 -16.97 -30.09
CA ALA A 352 -32.52 -16.13 -31.28
C ALA A 352 -31.11 -16.01 -31.88
N ALA A 353 -30.07 -15.90 -31.03
CA ALA A 353 -28.67 -15.92 -31.49
C ALA A 353 -28.27 -17.31 -32.05
N LEU A 354 -28.58 -18.38 -31.31
CA LEU A 354 -28.31 -19.76 -31.70
C LEU A 354 -28.91 -20.09 -33.07
N SER A 355 -30.18 -19.72 -33.29
CA SER A 355 -30.89 -19.96 -34.56
C SER A 355 -30.17 -19.38 -35.78
N VAL A 356 -29.58 -18.18 -35.65
CA VAL A 356 -28.85 -17.52 -36.74
C VAL A 356 -27.54 -18.25 -37.05
N VAL A 357 -26.84 -18.75 -36.03
CA VAL A 357 -25.59 -19.50 -36.25
C VAL A 357 -25.88 -20.89 -36.79
N GLU A 358 -26.96 -21.56 -36.34
CA GLU A 358 -27.44 -22.81 -36.93
C GLU A 358 -27.86 -22.66 -38.41
N GLU A 359 -28.39 -21.50 -38.83
CA GLU A 359 -28.79 -21.24 -40.22
C GLU A 359 -27.59 -20.83 -41.13
N GLU A 360 -26.73 -19.91 -40.70
CA GLU A 360 -25.68 -19.33 -41.57
C GLU A 360 -24.28 -19.94 -41.40
N ALA A 361 -23.97 -20.53 -40.25
CA ALA A 361 -22.67 -21.17 -39.97
C ALA A 361 -22.80 -22.32 -38.96
N PRO A 362 -23.54 -23.41 -39.28
CA PRO A 362 -23.73 -24.54 -38.38
C PRO A 362 -22.40 -25.16 -37.89
N GLU A 363 -21.31 -24.98 -38.65
CA GLU A 363 -19.96 -25.37 -38.25
C GLU A 363 -19.42 -24.63 -37.00
N LEU A 364 -19.97 -23.47 -36.65
CA LEU A 364 -19.55 -22.64 -35.50
C LEU A 364 -20.39 -22.87 -34.22
N VAL A 365 -21.52 -23.60 -34.32
CA VAL A 365 -22.41 -23.89 -33.18
C VAL A 365 -21.73 -24.62 -31.99
N PRO A 366 -20.71 -25.48 -32.18
CA PRO A 366 -19.95 -26.03 -31.06
C PRO A 366 -19.21 -24.94 -30.27
N ASN A 367 -18.57 -24.00 -30.99
CA ASN A 367 -17.76 -22.91 -30.48
C ASN A 367 -18.59 -21.77 -29.87
N LEU A 368 -19.83 -21.60 -30.33
CA LEU A 368 -20.82 -20.65 -29.81
C LEU A 368 -20.88 -20.71 -28.28
N SER A 369 -20.73 -19.57 -27.61
CA SER A 369 -20.67 -19.55 -26.15
C SER A 369 -21.99 -20.01 -25.52
N LYS A 370 -21.96 -20.46 -24.26
CA LYS A 370 -23.16 -21.02 -23.60
C LYS A 370 -24.00 -19.95 -22.87
N SER A 371 -23.76 -18.67 -23.14
CA SER A 371 -24.44 -17.51 -22.53
C SER A 371 -24.34 -16.25 -23.41
N ALA A 372 -25.48 -15.63 -23.72
CA ALA A 372 -25.66 -14.32 -24.38
C ALA A 372 -25.33 -13.10 -23.50
N GLY A 373 -24.82 -13.32 -22.29
CA GLY A 373 -24.46 -12.29 -21.33
C GLY A 373 -25.33 -12.38 -20.08
N THR A 374 -25.49 -11.27 -19.36
CA THR A 374 -26.29 -11.22 -18.12
C THR A 374 -27.02 -9.88 -17.96
N GLY A 375 -27.84 -9.73 -16.92
CA GLY A 375 -28.17 -8.40 -16.40
C GLY A 375 -26.90 -7.65 -15.95
N ILE A 376 -26.98 -6.32 -15.90
CA ILE A 376 -25.92 -5.45 -15.38
C ILE A 376 -26.52 -4.25 -14.62
N GLY A 377 -25.86 -3.85 -13.54
CA GLY A 377 -26.35 -2.82 -12.64
C GLY A 377 -25.27 -2.41 -11.65
N LEU A 378 -25.53 -2.62 -10.36
CA LEU A 378 -24.51 -2.49 -9.30
C LEU A 378 -23.54 -3.69 -9.29
N GLU A 379 -24.02 -4.86 -9.74
CA GLU A 379 -23.18 -5.98 -10.16
C GLU A 379 -22.80 -5.80 -11.64
N PHE A 380 -21.54 -6.10 -12.00
CA PHE A 380 -21.15 -6.26 -13.40
C PHE A 380 -21.87 -7.46 -14.08
N ARG A 381 -22.21 -8.48 -13.29
CA ARG A 381 -22.81 -9.74 -13.75
C ARG A 381 -24.00 -10.17 -12.88
N GLU A 382 -25.19 -9.65 -13.15
CA GLU A 382 -26.41 -10.04 -12.42
C GLU A 382 -26.80 -11.50 -12.75
N SER A 383 -26.38 -12.44 -11.89
CA SER A 383 -26.41 -13.88 -12.14
C SER A 383 -27.81 -14.44 -12.43
N GLY A 384 -28.85 -13.93 -11.73
CA GLY A 384 -30.25 -14.30 -11.96
C GLY A 384 -30.81 -13.88 -13.33
N LEU A 385 -30.14 -12.95 -14.02
CA LEU A 385 -30.49 -12.50 -15.37
C LEU A 385 -29.51 -13.01 -16.44
N ASN A 386 -28.82 -14.13 -16.19
CA ASN A 386 -27.98 -14.79 -17.18
C ASN A 386 -28.80 -15.22 -18.42
N LEU A 387 -28.39 -14.74 -19.59
CA LEU A 387 -29.05 -14.91 -20.87
C LEU A 387 -28.65 -16.26 -21.49
N ASN A 388 -29.35 -17.34 -21.16
CA ASN A 388 -29.06 -18.67 -21.68
C ASN A 388 -30.34 -19.50 -21.91
N ALA A 389 -30.22 -20.61 -22.63
CA ALA A 389 -31.32 -21.50 -23.02
C ALA A 389 -32.23 -21.98 -21.87
N LYS A 390 -31.77 -21.95 -20.60
CA LYS A 390 -32.51 -22.44 -19.43
C LYS A 390 -33.19 -21.34 -18.61
N ASN A 391 -32.89 -20.06 -18.83
CA ASN A 391 -33.41 -18.97 -17.97
C ASN A 391 -34.75 -18.46 -18.48
N ASP A 392 -35.84 -18.98 -17.90
CA ASP A 392 -37.21 -18.65 -18.26
C ASP A 392 -37.78 -17.38 -17.60
N ARG A 393 -36.97 -16.59 -16.86
CA ARG A 393 -37.43 -15.29 -16.32
C ARG A 393 -37.92 -14.37 -17.44
N VAL A 394 -39.00 -13.63 -17.19
CA VAL A 394 -39.59 -12.70 -18.15
C VAL A 394 -38.85 -11.36 -18.12
N VAL A 395 -38.49 -10.85 -19.29
CA VAL A 395 -37.89 -9.52 -19.47
C VAL A 395 -38.91 -8.46 -19.05
N LYS A 396 -38.56 -7.64 -18.06
CA LYS A 396 -39.34 -6.49 -17.58
C LYS A 396 -38.78 -5.21 -18.21
N ALA A 397 -39.64 -4.21 -18.45
CA ALA A 397 -39.19 -2.90 -18.90
C ALA A 397 -38.23 -2.27 -17.86
N LYS A 398 -37.21 -1.54 -18.34
CA LYS A 398 -36.08 -0.99 -17.53
C LYS A 398 -35.13 -2.01 -16.90
N MET A 399 -35.20 -3.31 -17.23
CA MET A 399 -34.01 -4.15 -17.07
C MET A 399 -32.87 -3.63 -17.96
N VAL A 400 -31.63 -3.86 -17.55
CA VAL A 400 -30.43 -3.54 -18.33
C VAL A 400 -29.53 -4.76 -18.35
N PHE A 401 -28.90 -5.01 -19.49
CA PHE A 401 -28.13 -6.23 -19.74
C PHE A 401 -26.72 -5.88 -20.22
N ASN A 402 -25.71 -6.60 -19.72
CA ASN A 402 -24.42 -6.74 -20.39
C ASN A 402 -24.56 -7.89 -21.37
N VAL A 403 -24.75 -7.55 -22.63
CA VAL A 403 -25.24 -8.46 -23.66
C VAL A 403 -24.02 -8.88 -24.50
N SER A 404 -23.50 -10.09 -24.25
CA SER A 404 -22.17 -10.57 -24.65
C SER A 404 -22.06 -12.11 -24.65
N LEU A 405 -22.20 -12.75 -25.82
CA LEU A 405 -21.28 -13.78 -26.31
C LEU A 405 -20.26 -13.07 -27.26
N GLY A 406 -19.54 -13.81 -28.10
CA GLY A 406 -18.91 -13.24 -29.29
C GLY A 406 -18.85 -14.30 -30.38
N ASP A 407 -19.74 -14.35 -31.38
CA ASP A 407 -21.16 -13.96 -31.52
C ASP A 407 -21.90 -13.07 -30.45
N GLN A 408 -22.29 -11.79 -30.66
CA GLN A 408 -23.28 -10.89 -29.95
C GLN A 408 -22.95 -9.38 -30.10
N ASN A 409 -23.82 -8.35 -29.95
CA ASN A 409 -25.28 -8.15 -29.65
C ASN A 409 -25.85 -6.88 -30.38
N PRO A 410 -27.18 -6.66 -30.52
CA PRO A 410 -27.76 -5.54 -31.28
C PRO A 410 -27.63 -4.16 -30.58
N ASP A 411 -28.71 -3.60 -30.04
CA ASP A 411 -28.79 -2.19 -29.66
C ASP A 411 -28.10 -1.88 -28.33
N VAL A 412 -26.92 -1.28 -28.44
CA VAL A 412 -26.07 -0.90 -27.31
C VAL A 412 -26.24 0.59 -27.00
N VAL A 413 -26.08 0.97 -25.73
CA VAL A 413 -25.90 2.40 -25.36
C VAL A 413 -24.60 2.97 -25.98
N THR A 414 -23.67 2.11 -26.40
CA THR A 414 -22.45 2.43 -27.15
C THR A 414 -22.62 2.39 -28.68
N SER A 415 -23.85 2.47 -29.21
CA SER A 415 -24.19 2.43 -30.65
C SER A 415 -23.57 3.53 -31.53
N LYS A 416 -22.74 4.40 -30.96
CA LYS A 416 -21.94 5.41 -31.68
C LYS A 416 -20.55 4.91 -32.10
N SER A 417 -20.06 3.79 -31.57
CA SER A 417 -18.89 3.11 -32.14
C SER A 417 -19.29 2.41 -33.42
N SER A 418 -18.45 2.46 -34.46
CA SER A 418 -18.73 1.67 -35.66
C SER A 418 -18.76 0.17 -35.35
N LYS A 419 -19.53 -0.54 -36.19
CA LYS A 419 -19.59 -2.00 -36.32
C LYS A 419 -19.38 -2.44 -37.78
N ALA A 420 -19.13 -1.49 -38.69
CA ALA A 420 -19.02 -1.80 -40.11
C ALA A 420 -17.67 -2.45 -40.39
N VAL A 421 -17.65 -3.52 -41.20
CA VAL A 421 -16.41 -4.27 -41.51
C VAL A 421 -15.30 -3.35 -42.04
N LYS A 422 -15.64 -2.33 -42.83
CA LYS A 422 -14.73 -1.29 -43.35
C LYS A 422 -14.06 -0.38 -42.30
N ASP A 423 -14.53 -0.41 -41.04
CA ASP A 423 -14.05 0.41 -39.91
C ASP A 423 -13.48 -0.48 -38.79
N VAL A 424 -13.17 -1.74 -39.11
CA VAL A 424 -12.81 -2.82 -38.15
C VAL A 424 -11.80 -3.80 -38.75
N ALA A 425 -11.84 -4.02 -40.08
CA ALA A 425 -10.84 -4.75 -40.84
C ALA A 425 -9.81 -3.78 -41.43
N TYR A 426 -8.56 -3.89 -41.01
CA TYR A 426 -7.44 -3.14 -41.55
C TYR A 426 -6.71 -4.02 -42.59
N SER A 427 -6.29 -3.41 -43.70
CA SER A 427 -5.60 -4.10 -44.79
C SER A 427 -4.47 -3.24 -45.36
N PHE A 428 -3.23 -3.61 -45.11
CA PHE A 428 -2.05 -2.79 -45.40
C PHE A 428 -1.56 -2.96 -46.84
N ASN A 429 -2.38 -2.59 -47.83
CA ASN A 429 -1.99 -2.46 -49.23
C ASN A 429 -2.95 -1.56 -50.05
N GLU A 430 -2.79 -0.23 -49.97
CA GLU A 430 -3.14 0.65 -51.10
C GLU A 430 -1.89 0.84 -51.98
N GLY A 431 -1.57 -0.21 -52.75
CA GLY A 431 -0.53 -0.22 -53.78
C GLY A 431 -1.02 -1.00 -55.00
N GLU A 432 -0.94 -0.39 -56.19
CA GLU A 432 -1.42 -0.99 -57.44
C GLU A 432 -0.49 -2.13 -57.90
N GLU A 433 -1.03 -3.35 -58.11
CA GLU A 433 -0.59 -4.24 -59.20
C GLU A 433 -1.62 -5.38 -59.48
N GLU A 434 -1.53 -5.99 -60.66
CA GLU A 434 -2.65 -6.71 -61.31
C GLU A 434 -2.78 -8.22 -60.99
N GLU A 435 -3.92 -8.81 -61.36
CA GLU A 435 -4.19 -10.25 -61.25
C GLU A 435 -3.18 -11.13 -62.01
N GLN A 436 -2.70 -12.23 -61.41
CA GLN A 436 -2.33 -13.43 -62.17
C GLN A 436 -2.26 -14.75 -61.39
N LYS A 437 -2.84 -15.80 -61.98
CA LYS A 437 -2.75 -17.24 -61.60
C LYS A 437 -3.02 -18.09 -62.87
N PRO A 438 -2.64 -19.38 -62.92
CA PRO A 438 -1.39 -20.00 -62.42
C PRO A 438 -0.79 -21.02 -63.43
N LYS A 439 0.47 -21.50 -63.24
CA LYS A 439 0.86 -22.88 -63.66
C LYS A 439 2.21 -23.44 -63.17
N ALA A 440 2.10 -24.67 -62.67
CA ALA A 440 3.05 -25.69 -62.21
C ALA A 440 4.43 -25.96 -62.89
N ARG A 441 5.39 -26.38 -62.02
CA ARG A 441 6.38 -27.49 -62.15
C ARG A 441 7.63 -27.34 -63.06
N ALA A 442 8.81 -27.91 -62.74
CA ALA A 442 9.25 -28.77 -61.60
C ALA A 442 10.80 -28.87 -61.46
N GLU A 443 11.27 -29.33 -60.27
CA GLU A 443 12.50 -30.14 -59.96
C GLU A 443 13.91 -29.59 -60.32
N VAL A 444 15.03 -29.91 -59.63
CA VAL A 444 15.40 -30.70 -58.42
C VAL A 444 16.53 -29.89 -57.67
N ASN A 445 17.08 -30.20 -56.47
CA ASN A 445 17.48 -31.49 -55.89
C ASN A 445 17.85 -31.40 -54.37
N GLY A 446 17.74 -32.52 -53.63
CA GLY A 446 18.14 -32.68 -52.21
C GLY A 446 17.21 -32.01 -51.19
N GLY A 447 16.86 -32.60 -50.04
CA GLY A 447 17.23 -33.87 -49.39
C GLY A 447 17.31 -33.63 -47.86
N GLU A 448 16.74 -34.43 -46.96
CA GLU A 448 16.12 -35.77 -47.05
C GLU A 448 14.72 -35.83 -46.39
N ASN A 449 14.13 -37.03 -46.25
CA ASN A 449 12.72 -37.24 -45.93
C ASN A 449 12.37 -37.14 -44.43
N LEU A 450 11.22 -36.51 -44.12
CA LEU A 450 10.29 -37.09 -43.15
C LEU A 450 9.47 -38.19 -43.85
N MET A 451 9.27 -39.34 -43.20
CA MET A 451 8.07 -40.16 -43.41
C MET A 451 7.62 -40.77 -42.08
N SER A 452 6.31 -40.68 -41.81
CA SER A 452 5.65 -41.20 -40.63
C SER A 452 5.20 -42.65 -40.82
N LYS A 453 5.20 -43.47 -39.73
CA LYS A 453 3.97 -44.02 -39.12
C LYS A 453 4.17 -45.13 -38.06
N THR A 454 3.47 -44.95 -36.94
CA THR A 454 2.75 -46.00 -36.17
C THR A 454 3.53 -46.94 -35.23
N THR A 455 2.88 -47.28 -34.11
CA THR A 455 3.10 -48.39 -33.15
C THR A 455 4.28 -48.35 -32.15
N LEU A 456 3.89 -48.34 -30.87
CA LEU A 456 4.46 -49.06 -29.72
C LEU A 456 5.83 -48.67 -29.14
N ARG A 457 5.78 -48.10 -27.93
CA ARG A 457 6.69 -48.23 -26.77
C ARG A 457 8.20 -48.44 -27.03
N SER A 458 8.98 -47.46 -26.58
CA SER A 458 10.13 -47.71 -25.72
C SER A 458 10.14 -46.67 -24.61
N ASP A 459 10.48 -47.08 -23.39
CA ASP A 459 10.90 -46.14 -22.36
C ASP A 459 12.24 -45.51 -22.75
N ASN A 460 12.38 -44.20 -22.52
CA ASN A 460 13.67 -43.54 -22.32
C ASN A 460 13.38 -42.21 -21.60
N GLY A 461 13.78 -42.10 -20.33
CA GLY A 461 13.37 -40.98 -19.48
C GLY A 461 14.20 -39.72 -19.71
N GLU A 462 13.62 -38.73 -20.38
CA GLU A 462 14.04 -37.33 -20.20
C GLU A 462 13.37 -36.79 -18.93
N ILE A 463 14.19 -36.44 -17.94
CA ILE A 463 13.72 -35.94 -16.64
C ILE A 463 13.25 -34.49 -16.83
N SER A 464 12.03 -34.17 -16.40
CA SER A 464 11.49 -32.80 -16.47
C SER A 464 12.38 -31.83 -15.67
N LYS A 465 12.47 -30.56 -16.12
CA LYS A 465 13.12 -29.49 -15.35
C LYS A 465 12.56 -29.38 -13.92
N GLU A 466 11.26 -29.59 -13.78
CA GLU A 466 10.51 -29.61 -12.52
C GLU A 466 10.95 -30.76 -11.60
N GLU A 467 11.20 -31.95 -12.18
CA GLU A 467 11.67 -33.11 -11.44
C GLU A 467 13.13 -32.94 -10.98
N LEU A 468 13.98 -32.30 -11.80
CA LEU A 468 15.35 -31.92 -11.39
C LEU A 468 15.33 -30.91 -10.23
N ARG A 469 14.49 -29.86 -10.33
CA ARG A 469 14.27 -28.88 -9.25
C ARG A 469 13.79 -29.57 -7.97
N ARG A 470 12.84 -30.50 -8.07
CA ARG A 470 12.32 -31.28 -6.94
C ARG A 470 13.41 -32.13 -6.27
N GLN A 471 14.25 -32.80 -7.06
CA GLN A 471 15.37 -33.59 -6.54
C GLN A 471 16.44 -32.72 -5.86
N HIS A 472 16.74 -31.54 -6.40
CA HIS A 472 17.65 -30.58 -5.78
C HIS A 472 17.10 -30.04 -4.45
N GLN A 473 15.84 -29.61 -4.43
CA GLN A 473 15.14 -29.13 -3.23
C GLN A 473 14.91 -30.21 -2.15
N ALA A 474 15.02 -31.50 -2.49
CA ALA A 474 15.02 -32.60 -1.52
C ALA A 474 16.42 -32.86 -0.91
N GLU A 475 17.48 -32.78 -1.72
CA GLU A 475 18.86 -32.84 -1.22
C GLU A 475 19.19 -31.64 -0.32
N LEU A 476 18.75 -30.43 -0.71
CA LEU A 476 18.85 -29.24 0.13
C LEU A 476 18.07 -29.38 1.45
N ALA A 477 16.88 -30.00 1.45
CA ALA A 477 16.14 -30.26 2.68
C ALA A 477 16.94 -31.11 3.67
N ARG A 478 17.54 -32.22 3.21
CA ARG A 478 18.40 -33.08 4.04
C ARG A 478 19.63 -32.34 4.55
N GLN A 479 20.31 -31.58 3.69
CA GLN A 479 21.49 -30.81 4.09
C GLN A 479 21.15 -29.72 5.12
N LYS A 480 19.99 -29.05 4.98
CA LYS A 480 19.51 -28.08 5.96
C LYS A 480 19.15 -28.74 7.28
N ASN A 481 18.44 -29.87 7.27
CA ASN A 481 18.15 -30.62 8.49
C ASN A 481 19.44 -31.04 9.23
N GLU A 482 20.52 -31.46 8.53
CA GLU A 482 21.83 -31.70 9.18
C GLU A 482 22.51 -30.40 9.66
N GLU A 483 22.46 -29.30 8.90
CA GLU A 483 23.00 -27.99 9.29
C GLU A 483 22.32 -27.47 10.57
N THR A 484 20.98 -27.46 10.60
CA THR A 484 20.17 -27.05 11.74
C THR A 484 20.40 -27.98 12.94
N ALA A 485 20.32 -29.30 12.77
CA ALA A 485 20.54 -30.27 13.86
C ALA A 485 21.94 -30.15 14.48
N ARG A 486 22.99 -30.03 13.66
CA ARG A 486 24.37 -29.80 14.15
C ARG A 486 24.51 -28.46 14.88
N ARG A 487 23.77 -27.43 14.46
CA ARG A 487 23.80 -26.08 15.04
C ARG A 487 23.01 -25.97 16.35
N LEU A 488 21.97 -26.78 16.51
CA LEU A 488 21.18 -26.91 17.74
C LEU A 488 21.90 -27.80 18.78
N ALA A 489 22.37 -28.99 18.38
CA ALA A 489 23.11 -29.89 19.26
C ALA A 489 24.52 -29.35 19.62
N GLY A 490 25.16 -28.63 18.69
CA GLY A 490 26.43 -27.93 18.88
C GLY A 490 26.28 -26.60 19.64
N GLY A 491 25.70 -26.68 20.85
CA GLY A 491 25.16 -25.55 21.61
C GLY A 491 25.93 -24.23 21.56
N GLY A 492 25.44 -23.30 20.74
CA GLY A 492 25.69 -21.86 20.89
C GLY A 492 27.10 -21.34 20.56
N SER A 493 27.57 -21.50 19.32
CA SER A 493 28.77 -20.80 18.81
C SER A 493 28.49 -19.61 17.88
N ALA A 494 27.34 -18.96 18.03
CA ALA A 494 27.20 -17.58 17.58
C ALA A 494 28.07 -16.66 18.47
N LYS A 495 28.82 -15.73 17.86
CA LYS A 495 29.54 -14.67 18.62
C LYS A 495 28.56 -13.62 19.14
N GLY A 496 27.74 -14.00 20.13
CA GLY A 496 26.88 -13.05 20.83
C GLY A 496 27.72 -11.98 21.51
N ASP A 497 27.58 -10.71 21.09
CA ASP A 497 28.42 -9.60 21.53
C ASP A 497 28.01 -9.10 22.92
N ASN A 498 28.19 -9.97 23.91
CA ASN A 498 27.67 -9.82 25.27
C ASN A 498 28.56 -8.87 26.10
N ARG A 499 28.61 -7.60 25.67
CA ARG A 499 29.35 -6.51 26.34
C ARG A 499 28.49 -5.29 26.70
N ALA A 500 27.18 -5.49 26.84
CA ALA A 500 26.31 -4.61 27.63
C ALA A 500 26.61 -4.73 29.14
N ALA A 501 27.82 -4.34 29.56
CA ALA A 501 28.19 -4.28 30.96
C ALA A 501 27.35 -3.21 31.66
N SER A 502 26.34 -3.63 32.45
CA SER A 502 25.41 -2.74 33.15
C SER A 502 26.17 -1.71 33.99
N LYS A 503 26.14 -0.46 33.52
CA LYS A 503 26.74 0.68 34.22
C LYS A 503 25.69 1.38 35.03
N THR A 504 26.01 1.59 36.30
CA THR A 504 25.20 2.25 37.32
C THR A 504 24.44 3.46 36.78
N SER A 505 23.12 3.33 36.68
CA SER A 505 22.20 4.46 36.52
C SER A 505 22.49 5.50 37.60
N THR A 506 22.72 6.75 37.19
CA THR A 506 22.92 7.89 38.09
C THR A 506 21.67 8.13 38.91
N ASP A 507 21.80 8.16 40.24
CA ASP A 507 20.67 8.35 41.14
C ASP A 507 19.91 9.66 40.84
N LEU A 508 18.58 9.57 40.72
CA LEU A 508 17.70 10.68 40.36
C LEU A 508 17.53 11.67 41.53
N VAL A 509 18.51 12.57 41.69
CA VAL A 509 18.56 13.54 42.79
C VAL A 509 18.14 14.94 42.30
N ALA A 510 16.87 15.30 42.52
CA ALA A 510 16.32 16.61 42.19
C ALA A 510 16.99 17.78 42.93
N TYR A 511 17.24 17.63 44.25
CA TYR A 511 17.96 18.61 45.06
C TYR A 511 18.90 17.88 46.03
N LYS A 512 20.07 18.48 46.30
CA LYS A 512 21.10 17.88 47.17
C LYS A 512 21.04 18.40 48.61
N ASN A 513 20.60 19.65 48.80
CA ASN A 513 20.41 20.26 50.11
C ASN A 513 19.03 20.93 50.21
N VAL A 514 18.46 20.99 51.42
CA VAL A 514 17.19 21.69 51.67
C VAL A 514 17.26 23.18 51.30
N ASN A 515 18.45 23.80 51.43
CA ASN A 515 18.71 25.19 51.06
C ASN A 515 18.67 25.46 49.54
N ASP A 516 18.72 24.42 48.71
CA ASP A 516 18.68 24.55 47.25
C ASP A 516 17.24 24.62 46.71
N ILE A 517 16.24 24.29 47.54
CA ILE A 517 14.82 24.29 47.19
C ILE A 517 14.29 25.74 47.16
N PRO A 518 13.57 26.17 46.10
CA PRO A 518 13.00 27.51 46.02
C PRO A 518 12.11 27.88 47.23
N PRO A 519 12.30 29.07 47.85
CA PRO A 519 11.54 29.46 49.03
C PRO A 519 10.07 29.74 48.69
N ALA A 520 9.18 28.89 49.22
CA ALA A 520 7.74 29.01 49.01
C ALA A 520 7.19 30.35 49.52
N ARG A 521 6.57 31.13 48.62
CA ARG A 521 5.80 32.33 48.97
C ARG A 521 4.31 32.03 49.13
N ASP A 522 3.81 31.09 48.34
CA ASP A 522 2.44 30.59 48.34
C ASP A 522 2.46 29.07 48.13
N LEU A 523 1.48 28.35 48.69
CA LEU A 523 1.35 26.89 48.57
C LEU A 523 0.73 26.47 47.22
N MET A 524 1.42 26.81 46.13
CA MET A 524 1.04 26.48 44.76
C MET A 524 1.98 25.44 44.16
N ILE A 525 1.49 24.62 43.23
CA ILE A 525 2.36 23.74 42.43
C ILE A 525 3.31 24.60 41.59
N GLN A 526 4.60 24.29 41.66
CA GLN A 526 5.68 24.99 40.94
C GLN A 526 6.57 23.99 40.19
N ILE A 527 7.28 24.46 39.17
CA ILE A 527 8.12 23.63 38.30
C ILE A 527 9.49 24.30 38.17
N ASP A 528 10.53 23.65 38.67
CA ASP A 528 11.91 24.08 38.52
C ASP A 528 12.52 23.42 37.28
N GLN A 529 12.48 24.15 36.16
CA GLN A 529 13.07 23.71 34.89
C GLN A 529 14.60 23.54 34.95
N LYS A 530 15.28 24.13 35.94
CA LYS A 530 16.75 24.08 36.06
C LYS A 530 17.23 22.84 36.81
N ASN A 531 16.45 22.38 37.79
CA ASN A 531 16.71 21.16 38.56
C ASN A 531 15.76 20.00 38.17
N GLU A 532 15.05 20.14 37.04
CA GLU A 532 14.20 19.13 36.41
C GLU A 532 13.14 18.54 37.37
N ALA A 533 12.60 19.40 38.24
CA ALA A 533 11.79 19.01 39.39
C ALA A 533 10.41 19.69 39.44
N VAL A 534 9.42 18.95 39.92
CA VAL A 534 8.07 19.44 40.21
C VAL A 534 7.90 19.54 41.73
N LEU A 535 7.50 20.71 42.22
CA LEU A 535 7.32 21.02 43.63
C LEU A 535 5.83 20.95 43.99
N LEU A 536 5.45 20.00 44.84
CA LEU A 536 4.05 19.73 45.20
C LEU A 536 3.76 20.09 46.68
N PRO A 537 2.66 20.82 46.98
CA PRO A 537 2.28 21.21 48.34
C PRO A 537 1.60 20.06 49.11
N ILE A 538 2.38 19.11 49.64
CA ILE A 538 1.89 17.98 50.42
C ILE A 538 1.69 18.41 51.88
N TYR A 539 0.42 18.50 52.30
CA TYR A 539 0.00 18.88 53.66
C TYR A 539 0.72 20.11 54.24
N GLY A 540 0.93 21.14 53.41
CA GLY A 540 1.57 22.40 53.79
C GLY A 540 3.10 22.45 53.62
N ASN A 541 3.73 21.35 53.18
CA ASN A 541 5.16 21.29 52.86
C ASN A 541 5.36 21.19 51.35
N MET A 542 6.33 21.91 50.78
CA MET A 542 6.68 21.80 49.37
C MET A 542 7.67 20.63 49.18
N VAL A 543 7.23 19.57 48.51
CA VAL A 543 8.01 18.36 48.28
C VAL A 543 8.46 18.29 46.82
N PRO A 544 9.77 18.17 46.53
CA PRO A 544 10.28 18.04 45.17
C PRO A 544 10.23 16.61 44.65
N PHE A 545 9.79 16.44 43.40
CA PHE A 545 9.82 15.19 42.65
C PHE A 545 10.56 15.40 41.33
N HIS A 546 11.53 14.56 40.99
CA HIS A 546 12.22 14.63 39.69
C HIS A 546 11.24 14.24 38.57
N VAL A 547 11.26 14.93 37.43
CA VAL A 547 10.25 14.75 36.37
C VAL A 547 10.19 13.30 35.84
N SER A 548 11.33 12.59 35.78
CA SER A 548 11.38 11.17 35.38
C SER A 548 10.65 10.21 36.34
N THR A 549 10.23 10.67 37.52
CA THR A 549 9.38 9.87 38.45
C THR A 549 7.89 9.99 38.13
N ILE A 550 7.48 10.94 37.27
CA ILE A 550 6.08 11.20 36.90
C ILE A 550 5.75 10.42 35.62
N ARG A 551 4.81 9.47 35.71
CA ARG A 551 4.32 8.68 34.58
C ARG A 551 3.48 9.53 33.63
N THR A 552 2.47 10.21 34.19
CA THR A 552 1.53 11.02 33.42
C THR A 552 0.87 12.08 34.30
N VAL A 553 0.42 13.17 33.69
CA VAL A 553 -0.31 14.26 34.33
C VAL A 553 -1.53 14.64 33.50
N SER A 554 -2.67 14.77 34.17
CA SER A 554 -3.97 15.06 33.55
C SER A 554 -4.70 16.14 34.34
N SER A 555 -5.55 16.91 33.65
CA SER A 555 -6.49 17.85 34.26
C SER A 555 -7.92 17.50 33.88
N GLN A 556 -8.84 17.76 34.79
CA GLN A 556 -10.29 17.59 34.58
C GLN A 556 -11.02 18.83 35.11
N GLN A 557 -11.98 19.34 34.35
CA GLN A 557 -12.80 20.48 34.74
C GLN A 557 -14.21 20.00 35.09
N ASP A 558 -14.64 20.24 36.33
CA ASP A 558 -16.00 19.93 36.78
C ASP A 558 -16.92 21.13 36.57
N THR A 559 -18.19 20.87 36.25
CA THR A 559 -19.24 21.87 35.94
C THR A 559 -19.40 22.92 37.07
N ASN A 560 -19.03 22.56 38.31
CA ASN A 560 -19.10 23.43 39.49
C ASN A 560 -17.98 24.49 39.61
N ARG A 561 -17.31 24.85 38.51
CA ARG A 561 -16.18 25.81 38.48
C ARG A 561 -15.01 25.41 39.39
N THR A 562 -14.72 24.12 39.51
CA THR A 562 -13.50 23.62 40.17
C THR A 562 -12.77 22.65 39.27
N CYS A 563 -11.45 22.77 39.23
CA CYS A 563 -10.60 21.95 38.38
C CYS A 563 -9.75 21.02 39.23
N TYR A 564 -9.48 19.84 38.70
CA TYR A 564 -8.64 18.82 39.31
C TYR A 564 -7.38 18.64 38.45
N ILE A 565 -6.24 18.45 39.10
CA ILE A 565 -5.00 17.98 38.47
C ILE A 565 -4.58 16.68 39.15
N ARG A 566 -4.42 15.63 38.36
CA ARG A 566 -4.03 14.28 38.79
C ARG A 566 -2.66 13.95 38.21
N ILE A 567 -1.69 13.77 39.10
CA ILE A 567 -0.31 13.42 38.80
C ILE A 567 -0.13 11.95 39.19
N ILE A 568 0.21 11.10 38.22
CA ILE A 568 0.46 9.67 38.42
C ILE A 568 1.96 9.43 38.28
N PHE A 569 2.53 8.66 39.21
CA PHE A 569 3.96 8.41 39.30
C PHE A 569 4.32 7.01 38.79
N ASN A 570 5.60 6.78 38.51
CA ASN A 570 6.15 5.47 38.21
C ASN A 570 6.20 4.63 39.50
N VAL A 571 5.67 3.41 39.44
CA VAL A 571 5.68 2.43 40.54
C VAL A 571 6.14 1.06 40.00
N PRO A 572 6.86 0.25 40.78
CA PRO A 572 7.19 -1.13 40.38
C PRO A 572 5.92 -1.94 40.08
N GLY A 573 5.98 -2.84 39.10
CA GLY A 573 4.84 -3.68 38.71
C GLY A 573 3.75 -2.95 37.90
N ALA A 574 3.94 -1.70 37.50
CA ALA A 574 3.08 -1.07 36.49
C ALA A 574 3.46 -1.58 35.09
N ALA A 575 2.49 -2.14 34.35
CA ALA A 575 2.63 -2.93 33.11
C ALA A 575 3.30 -2.24 31.87
N PHE A 576 3.92 -1.07 32.03
CA PHE A 576 4.46 -0.27 30.92
C PHE A 576 5.92 0.18 31.13
N ASN A 577 6.65 -0.35 32.12
CA ASN A 577 8.09 -0.07 32.24
C ASN A 577 8.87 -1.17 32.99
N PRO A 578 9.22 -2.29 32.32
CA PRO A 578 9.91 -3.42 32.95
C PRO A 578 11.33 -3.12 33.47
N HIS A 579 11.96 -2.03 33.01
CA HIS A 579 13.40 -1.77 33.20
C HIS A 579 13.73 -0.35 33.69
N ASP A 580 12.89 0.26 34.54
CA ASP A 580 13.36 1.38 35.36
C ASP A 580 14.42 0.87 36.36
N SER A 581 15.68 1.06 36.00
CA SER A 581 16.87 0.68 36.78
C SER A 581 16.91 1.23 38.21
N ASN A 582 16.09 2.23 38.57
CA ASN A 582 15.96 2.71 39.95
C ASN A 582 14.87 2.00 40.74
N SER A 583 13.86 1.40 40.09
CA SER A 583 12.88 0.53 40.76
C SER A 583 13.54 -0.73 41.32
N LEU A 584 14.46 -1.32 40.56
CA LEU A 584 15.27 -2.49 40.95
C LEU A 584 16.21 -2.22 42.13
N LYS A 585 16.63 -0.97 42.38
CA LYS A 585 17.48 -0.61 43.53
C LYS A 585 16.74 -0.64 44.88
N HIS A 586 15.41 -0.54 44.87
CA HIS A 586 14.61 -0.25 46.07
C HIS A 586 13.36 -1.15 46.19
N GLN A 587 13.50 -2.42 45.79
CA GLN A 587 12.50 -3.46 46.05
C GLN A 587 12.06 -3.46 47.53
N GLY A 588 10.74 -3.39 47.78
CA GLY A 588 10.16 -3.30 49.12
C GLY A 588 9.98 -1.88 49.69
N ALA A 589 10.37 -0.82 48.98
CA ALA A 589 10.04 0.55 49.38
C ALA A 589 8.55 0.90 49.19
N ILE A 590 8.04 1.88 49.94
CA ILE A 590 6.68 2.41 49.75
C ILE A 590 6.71 3.48 48.65
N TYR A 591 6.01 3.22 47.55
CA TYR A 591 5.92 4.15 46.42
C TYR A 591 4.62 4.96 46.45
N LEU A 592 4.72 6.24 46.08
CA LEU A 592 3.57 7.09 45.81
C LEU A 592 3.00 6.73 44.44
N LYS A 593 1.74 6.28 44.35
CA LYS A 593 1.09 5.93 43.06
C LYS A 593 0.54 7.16 42.33
N GLU A 594 -0.17 8.03 43.06
CA GLU A 594 -0.77 9.24 42.50
C GLU A 594 -1.00 10.32 43.56
N VAL A 595 -1.15 11.56 43.09
CA VAL A 595 -1.64 12.70 43.88
C VAL A 595 -2.66 13.47 43.06
N SER A 596 -3.79 13.84 43.68
CA SER A 596 -4.81 14.68 43.06
C SER A 596 -5.00 15.97 43.86
N PHE A 597 -4.84 17.13 43.22
CA PHE A 597 -5.14 18.44 43.79
C PHE A 597 -6.40 19.05 43.16
N ARG A 598 -7.18 19.78 43.95
CA ARG A 598 -8.36 20.53 43.50
C ARG A 598 -8.12 22.03 43.64
N SER A 599 -8.35 22.80 42.57
CA SER A 599 -8.23 24.26 42.55
C SER A 599 -9.52 24.93 42.06
N LYS A 600 -9.59 26.25 42.28
CA LYS A 600 -10.57 27.16 41.64
C LYS A 600 -9.97 27.94 40.46
N ASP A 601 -8.66 27.83 40.24
CA ASP A 601 -7.96 28.42 39.10
C ASP A 601 -7.76 27.35 38.00
N PRO A 602 -8.47 27.44 36.86
CA PRO A 602 -8.25 26.55 35.72
C PRO A 602 -6.96 26.88 34.95
N ARG A 603 -6.53 28.15 34.93
CA ARG A 603 -5.42 28.63 34.10
C ARG A 603 -4.09 28.12 34.63
N HIS A 604 -3.85 28.29 35.94
CA HIS A 604 -2.64 27.76 36.60
C HIS A 604 -2.53 26.23 36.47
N ILE A 605 -3.66 25.51 36.51
CA ILE A 605 -3.66 24.05 36.29
C ILE A 605 -3.24 23.73 34.85
N SER A 606 -3.84 24.35 33.83
CA SER A 606 -3.48 24.07 32.43
C SER A 606 -2.02 24.41 32.11
N GLU A 607 -1.52 25.55 32.62
CA GLU A 607 -0.12 25.96 32.47
C GLU A 607 0.83 24.94 33.12
N VAL A 608 0.57 24.53 34.37
CA VAL A 608 1.36 23.50 35.07
C VAL A 608 1.34 22.16 34.31
N VAL A 609 0.19 21.72 33.78
CA VAL A 609 0.08 20.48 32.99
C VAL A 609 0.95 20.55 31.73
N GLN A 610 0.88 21.66 30.96
CA GLN A 610 1.67 21.85 29.75
C GLN A 610 3.17 21.93 30.03
N LEU A 611 3.57 22.61 31.11
CA LEU A 611 4.97 22.72 31.52
C LEU A 611 5.54 21.38 32.01
N ILE A 612 4.79 20.58 32.78
CA ILE A 612 5.21 19.22 33.17
C ILE A 612 5.32 18.30 31.95
N LYS A 613 4.32 18.30 31.05
CA LYS A 613 4.37 17.51 29.80
C LYS A 613 5.60 17.87 28.96
N THR A 614 5.92 19.16 28.84
CA THR A 614 7.06 19.64 28.03
C THR A 614 8.41 19.31 28.68
N LEU A 615 8.54 19.51 30.00
CA LEU A 615 9.75 19.14 30.74
C LEU A 615 10.00 17.62 30.69
N ARG A 616 8.96 16.79 30.82
CA ARG A 616 9.05 15.32 30.66
C ARG A 616 9.56 14.95 29.27
N ARG A 617 8.99 15.51 28.18
CA ARG A 617 9.46 15.24 26.81
C ARG A 617 10.93 15.59 26.61
N HIS A 618 11.39 16.74 27.09
CA HIS A 618 12.80 17.14 26.98
C HIS A 618 13.76 16.20 27.74
N VAL A 619 13.39 15.78 28.95
CA VAL A 619 14.22 14.88 29.76
C VAL A 619 14.26 13.47 29.16
N VAL A 620 13.12 12.90 28.78
CA VAL A 620 13.03 11.56 28.18
C VAL A 620 13.79 11.48 26.85
N ALA A 621 13.60 12.46 25.95
CA ALA A 621 14.30 12.46 24.65
C ALA A 621 15.84 12.49 24.83
N ARG A 622 16.32 13.34 25.75
CA ARG A 622 17.75 13.45 26.08
C ARG A 622 18.30 12.20 26.78
N GLU A 623 17.49 11.53 27.61
CA GLU A 623 17.88 10.28 28.27
C GLU A 623 17.91 9.10 27.28
N SER A 624 16.97 9.02 26.34
CA SER A 624 16.98 8.04 25.24
C SER A 624 18.17 8.26 24.29
N GLU A 625 18.39 9.49 23.81
CA GLU A 625 19.53 9.87 22.97
C GLU A 625 20.88 9.51 23.62
N ARG A 626 20.95 9.58 24.95
CA ARG A 626 22.13 9.18 25.74
C ARG A 626 22.25 7.67 25.90
N ALA A 627 21.15 6.95 26.09
CA ALA A 627 21.11 5.49 26.16
C ALA A 627 21.47 4.85 24.81
N GLU A 628 20.87 5.31 23.71
CA GLU A 628 21.22 4.90 22.35
C GLU A 628 22.71 5.07 22.09
N ARG A 629 23.26 6.27 22.35
CA ARG A 629 24.70 6.53 22.20
C ARG A 629 25.59 5.67 23.09
N ALA A 630 25.10 5.21 24.24
CA ALA A 630 25.83 4.29 25.11
C ALA A 630 25.86 2.84 24.59
N THR A 631 24.94 2.47 23.67
CA THR A 631 24.90 1.14 23.02
C THR A 631 25.73 1.05 21.72
N LEU A 632 26.48 2.09 21.35
CA LEU A 632 27.26 2.12 20.11
C LEU A 632 28.61 1.39 20.26
N VAL A 633 28.93 0.55 19.28
CA VAL A 633 30.25 -0.08 19.16
C VAL A 633 31.29 0.99 18.78
N THR A 634 32.36 1.10 19.57
CA THR A 634 33.41 2.10 19.35
C THR A 634 34.23 1.76 18.10
N GLN A 635 34.03 2.54 17.04
CA GLN A 635 34.73 2.40 15.76
C GLN A 635 36.18 2.91 15.81
N GLU A 636 37.01 2.45 14.87
CA GLU A 636 38.32 3.09 14.60
C GLU A 636 38.10 4.53 14.06
N LYS A 637 39.14 5.37 14.11
CA LYS A 637 39.06 6.73 13.57
C LYS A 637 39.39 6.75 12.08
N LEU A 638 38.65 7.56 11.32
CA LEU A 638 38.87 7.73 9.90
C LEU A 638 40.24 8.36 9.60
N GLN A 639 41.06 7.63 8.87
CA GLN A 639 42.39 8.01 8.42
C GLN A 639 42.29 8.75 7.09
N LEU A 640 42.43 10.07 7.13
CA LEU A 640 42.28 10.93 5.95
C LEU A 640 43.40 10.75 4.93
N ALA A 641 43.04 10.74 3.64
CA ALA A 641 43.99 10.70 2.55
C ALA A 641 44.92 11.92 2.58
N GLY A 642 46.22 11.69 2.82
CA GLY A 642 47.22 12.76 2.90
C GLY A 642 47.62 13.30 1.52
N ASN A 643 48.27 14.48 1.48
CA ASN A 643 48.58 15.30 0.30
C ASN A 643 49.24 14.63 -0.93
N ARG A 644 49.59 13.34 -0.90
CA ARG A 644 50.08 12.56 -2.06
C ARG A 644 48.97 11.79 -2.77
N PHE A 645 47.83 11.56 -2.13
CA PHE A 645 46.69 10.80 -2.67
C PHE A 645 45.45 11.69 -2.60
N LYS A 646 44.93 12.11 -3.75
CA LYS A 646 43.69 12.90 -3.79
C LYS A 646 42.52 11.93 -3.52
N PRO A 647 41.65 12.18 -2.52
CA PRO A 647 40.53 11.29 -2.24
C PRO A 647 39.62 11.15 -3.46
N ILE A 648 39.03 9.96 -3.60
CA ILE A 648 37.97 9.71 -4.59
C ILE A 648 36.74 10.43 -4.03
N ARG A 649 36.09 11.28 -4.83
CA ARG A 649 35.04 12.19 -4.37
C ARG A 649 33.87 12.19 -5.34
N LEU A 650 32.66 12.08 -4.78
CA LEU A 650 31.38 12.31 -5.44
C LEU A 650 30.70 13.50 -4.75
N THR A 651 30.05 14.38 -5.51
CA THR A 651 29.48 15.64 -5.02
C THR A 651 27.98 15.73 -5.24
N ASP A 652 27.38 16.75 -4.64
CA ASP A 652 25.98 17.15 -4.86
C ASP A 652 24.98 16.08 -4.39
N LEU A 653 25.42 15.29 -3.40
CA LEU A 653 24.73 14.15 -2.83
C LEU A 653 23.79 14.55 -1.69
N TRP A 654 22.58 14.00 -1.68
CA TRP A 654 21.74 13.90 -0.49
C TRP A 654 22.14 12.71 0.38
N ILE A 655 21.66 12.68 1.63
CA ILE A 655 21.86 11.58 2.59
C ILE A 655 20.50 11.13 3.18
N ARG A 656 20.35 9.82 3.37
CA ARG A 656 19.30 9.17 4.18
C ARG A 656 19.99 8.27 5.23
N PRO A 657 19.57 8.27 6.51
CA PRO A 657 18.62 9.22 7.11
C PRO A 657 19.16 10.65 7.12
N VAL A 658 18.26 11.64 7.20
CA VAL A 658 18.60 13.06 7.10
C VAL A 658 19.12 13.59 8.45
N PHE A 659 20.08 14.51 8.43
CA PHE A 659 20.52 15.22 9.64
C PHE A 659 19.37 16.02 10.28
N THR A 660 19.23 15.90 11.59
CA THR A 660 18.16 16.52 12.39
C THR A 660 18.46 17.99 12.73
N GLY A 661 17.74 18.94 12.14
CA GLY A 661 17.85 20.36 12.48
C GLY A 661 16.87 21.27 11.75
N ARG A 662 16.58 22.47 12.31
CA ARG A 662 15.68 23.48 11.71
C ARG A 662 16.36 24.27 10.58
N GLY A 663 16.73 23.60 9.50
CA GLY A 663 17.32 24.24 8.31
C GLY A 663 16.98 23.48 7.04
N ARG A 664 17.00 24.18 5.89
CA ARG A 664 16.91 23.51 4.58
C ARG A 664 18.00 22.44 4.47
N LYS A 665 17.65 21.30 3.84
CA LYS A 665 18.59 20.24 3.43
C LYS A 665 19.74 20.89 2.64
N LEU A 666 20.97 20.43 2.84
CA LEU A 666 22.14 20.87 2.09
C LEU A 666 22.77 19.67 1.36
N PRO A 667 23.10 19.78 0.07
CA PRO A 667 23.85 18.75 -0.61
C PRO A 667 25.27 18.68 -0.04
N GLY A 668 25.82 17.48 0.04
CA GLY A 668 27.16 17.21 0.54
C GLY A 668 28.06 16.56 -0.50
N ALA A 669 29.22 16.12 -0.03
CA ALA A 669 30.14 15.30 -0.80
C ALA A 669 30.59 14.09 0.00
N LEU A 670 30.71 12.96 -0.69
CA LEU A 670 31.25 11.70 -0.17
C LEU A 670 32.71 11.57 -0.65
N GLU A 671 33.65 11.49 0.29
CA GLU A 671 35.07 11.31 0.03
C GLU A 671 35.54 9.95 0.56
N ALA A 672 36.11 9.10 -0.31
CA ALA A 672 36.81 7.89 0.10
C ALA A 672 38.23 8.21 0.56
N HIS A 673 38.59 7.71 1.74
CA HIS A 673 39.89 7.89 2.38
C HIS A 673 40.55 6.52 2.63
N VAL A 674 41.48 6.41 3.60
CA VAL A 674 42.37 5.24 3.71
C VAL A 674 41.66 4.01 4.33
N ASN A 675 40.74 4.19 5.28
CA ASN A 675 40.03 3.09 5.96
C ASN A 675 38.50 3.30 6.04
N GLY A 676 37.95 4.18 5.20
CA GLY A 676 36.53 4.51 5.21
C GLY A 676 36.16 5.68 4.29
N PHE A 677 34.87 6.01 4.27
CA PHE A 677 34.31 7.21 3.64
C PHE A 677 34.05 8.31 4.67
N ARG A 678 34.05 9.56 4.21
CA ARG A 678 33.47 10.72 4.90
C ARG A 678 32.40 11.36 4.04
N PHE A 679 31.19 11.52 4.57
CA PHE A 679 30.22 12.49 4.07
C PHE A 679 30.38 13.81 4.82
N SER A 680 30.29 14.93 4.11
CA SER A 680 30.20 16.26 4.72
C SER A 680 29.44 17.27 3.85
N THR A 681 28.64 18.12 4.49
CA THR A 681 28.04 19.31 3.84
C THR A 681 28.92 20.56 4.10
N SER A 682 28.41 21.75 3.76
CA SER A 682 29.04 23.02 4.13
C SER A 682 28.95 23.35 5.63
N ARG A 683 28.09 22.67 6.41
CA ARG A 683 28.02 22.79 7.88
C ARG A 683 29.04 21.84 8.53
N SER A 684 29.78 22.32 9.53
CA SER A 684 30.80 21.53 10.23
C SER A 684 30.25 20.39 11.09
N GLU A 685 28.96 20.45 11.42
CA GLU A 685 28.23 19.51 12.29
C GLU A 685 27.57 18.38 11.49
N GLU A 686 27.31 18.59 10.20
CA GLU A 686 26.71 17.61 9.29
C GLU A 686 27.81 16.75 8.64
N ARG A 687 28.36 15.82 9.43
CA ARG A 687 29.42 14.90 9.02
C ARG A 687 29.15 13.49 9.50
N VAL A 688 29.42 12.51 8.64
CA VAL A 688 29.32 11.08 8.94
C VAL A 688 30.58 10.39 8.41
N ASP A 689 31.22 9.59 9.25
CA ASP A 689 32.35 8.73 8.89
C ASP A 689 31.86 7.28 8.82
N ILE A 690 32.11 6.58 7.71
CA ILE A 690 31.75 5.17 7.51
C ILE A 690 33.03 4.37 7.33
N MET A 691 33.37 3.53 8.30
CA MET A 691 34.58 2.70 8.26
C MET A 691 34.39 1.50 7.34
N PHE A 692 35.37 1.19 6.49
CA PHE A 692 35.29 0.04 5.57
C PHE A 692 35.03 -1.27 6.32
N SER A 693 35.69 -1.48 7.47
CA SER A 693 35.52 -2.64 8.35
C SER A 693 34.18 -2.71 9.10
N ASN A 694 33.28 -1.75 8.90
CA ASN A 694 31.92 -1.78 9.44
C ASN A 694 30.85 -1.90 8.35
N ILE A 695 31.22 -1.79 7.07
CA ILE A 695 30.32 -2.09 5.96
C ILE A 695 30.14 -3.61 5.91
N LYS A 696 28.88 -4.05 5.90
CA LYS A 696 28.52 -5.46 5.66
C LYS A 696 28.20 -5.65 4.17
N HIS A 697 27.42 -4.74 3.59
CA HIS A 697 27.10 -4.70 2.17
C HIS A 697 27.14 -3.27 1.65
N ALA A 698 27.63 -3.09 0.42
CA ALA A 698 27.55 -1.85 -0.32
C ALA A 698 26.81 -2.11 -1.64
N PHE A 699 25.83 -1.26 -1.95
CA PHE A 699 25.03 -1.37 -3.17
C PHE A 699 25.20 -0.11 -4.02
N PHE A 700 25.25 -0.29 -5.34
CA PHE A 700 25.08 0.77 -6.32
C PHE A 700 23.87 0.47 -7.19
N GLN A 701 22.93 1.40 -7.27
CA GLN A 701 21.75 1.29 -8.10
C GLN A 701 21.68 2.51 -9.04
N PRO A 702 21.84 2.30 -10.36
CA PRO A 702 21.67 3.36 -11.35
C PRO A 702 20.20 3.76 -11.48
N ALA A 703 19.95 5.02 -11.83
CA ALA A 703 18.60 5.46 -12.17
C ALA A 703 18.23 4.94 -13.57
N GLU A 704 17.43 3.87 -13.63
CA GLU A 704 16.86 3.31 -14.87
C GLU A 704 15.39 3.70 -15.02
N LYS A 705 14.50 3.08 -14.24
CA LYS A 705 13.09 3.48 -14.08
C LYS A 705 12.88 4.38 -12.84
N GLU A 706 13.84 4.43 -11.93
CA GLU A 706 13.75 5.17 -10.67
C GLU A 706 14.10 6.66 -10.82
N MET A 707 13.55 7.47 -9.90
CA MET A 707 13.78 8.92 -9.82
C MET A 707 15.15 9.29 -9.22
N ILE A 708 15.89 8.32 -8.67
CA ILE A 708 17.16 8.53 -7.95
C ILE A 708 18.27 7.57 -8.40
N THR A 709 19.50 8.10 -8.50
CA THR A 709 20.73 7.29 -8.56
C THR A 709 21.30 7.21 -7.14
N LEU A 710 21.64 6.02 -6.63
CA LEU A 710 22.02 5.85 -5.22
C LEU A 710 23.21 4.92 -4.97
N LEU A 711 23.90 5.19 -3.86
CA LEU A 711 24.83 4.30 -3.16
C LEU A 711 24.27 4.02 -1.78
N HIS A 712 24.14 2.75 -1.40
CA HIS A 712 23.64 2.35 -0.09
C HIS A 712 24.70 1.53 0.66
N PHE A 713 24.88 1.80 1.95
CA PHE A 713 25.78 1.06 2.84
C PHE A 713 24.97 0.48 4.01
N HIS A 714 24.86 -0.84 4.03
CA HIS A 714 24.30 -1.58 5.16
C HIS A 714 25.45 -2.03 6.08
N LEU A 715 25.37 -1.67 7.36
CA LEU A 715 26.49 -1.78 8.30
C LEU A 715 26.32 -2.94 9.29
N HIS A 716 27.43 -3.59 9.65
CA HIS A 716 27.47 -4.60 10.72
C HIS A 716 26.98 -4.00 12.06
N ASN A 717 27.56 -2.86 12.44
CA ASN A 717 27.24 -2.15 13.68
C ASN A 717 26.59 -0.81 13.41
N HIS A 718 25.60 -0.46 14.23
CA HIS A 718 24.92 0.83 14.18
C HIS A 718 25.90 2.01 14.34
N ILE A 719 25.67 3.08 13.57
CA ILE A 719 26.30 4.38 13.77
C ILE A 719 25.24 5.47 14.01
N MET A 720 25.66 6.67 14.41
CA MET A 720 24.77 7.84 14.49
C MET A 720 24.89 8.67 13.21
N VAL A 721 23.74 9.00 12.62
CA VAL A 721 23.61 10.01 11.56
C VAL A 721 22.79 11.15 12.14
N GLY A 722 23.46 12.24 12.54
CA GLY A 722 22.87 13.25 13.41
C GLY A 722 22.41 12.63 14.74
N ASN A 723 21.11 12.68 15.01
CA ASN A 723 20.50 12.06 16.19
C ASN A 723 19.87 10.68 15.94
N LYS A 724 19.80 10.17 14.70
CA LYS A 724 19.24 8.83 14.44
C LYS A 724 20.33 7.76 14.48
N LYS A 725 20.15 6.74 15.32
CA LYS A 725 20.91 5.48 15.28
C LYS A 725 20.43 4.66 14.08
N THR A 726 21.36 4.18 13.23
CA THR A 726 21.03 3.42 12.01
C THR A 726 22.11 2.39 11.67
N LYS A 727 21.72 1.28 11.02
CA LYS A 727 22.63 0.41 10.27
C LYS A 727 22.75 0.82 8.80
N ASP A 728 21.76 1.54 8.28
CA ASP A 728 21.60 1.79 6.86
C ASP A 728 21.86 3.28 6.59
N VAL A 729 22.78 3.54 5.67
CA VAL A 729 23.17 4.90 5.25
C VAL A 729 23.25 4.96 3.74
N GLN A 730 22.45 5.82 3.14
CA GLN A 730 22.32 5.96 1.69
C GLN A 730 22.67 7.37 1.24
N PHE A 731 23.36 7.46 0.10
CA PHE A 731 23.69 8.69 -0.60
C PHE A 731 23.07 8.66 -1.99
N TYR A 732 22.39 9.72 -2.41
CA TYR A 732 21.61 9.71 -3.66
C TYR A 732 21.57 11.08 -4.34
N VAL A 733 21.23 11.08 -5.63
CA VAL A 733 20.92 12.27 -6.43
C VAL A 733 19.59 12.04 -7.14
N GLU A 734 18.72 13.05 -7.11
CA GLU A 734 17.44 13.09 -7.83
C GLU A 734 17.71 13.45 -9.31
N VAL A 735 17.42 12.52 -10.23
CA VAL A 735 17.78 12.66 -11.66
C VAL A 735 16.73 13.41 -12.48
N MET A 736 15.47 13.37 -12.07
CA MET A 736 14.37 14.17 -12.61
C MET A 736 13.98 15.23 -11.58
N ASP A 737 13.71 16.46 -12.03
CA ASP A 737 13.08 17.46 -11.18
C ASP A 737 11.56 17.26 -11.23
N VAL A 738 10.86 17.43 -10.10
CA VAL A 738 9.38 17.44 -10.11
C VAL A 738 8.92 18.76 -10.71
N VAL A 739 8.78 18.80 -12.03
CA VAL A 739 8.34 19.97 -12.78
C VAL A 739 6.86 20.24 -12.48
N GLN A 740 6.60 20.98 -11.40
CA GLN A 740 5.30 21.59 -11.11
C GLN A 740 5.03 22.73 -12.10
N THR A 741 4.69 22.38 -13.34
CA THR A 741 4.17 23.32 -14.34
C THR A 741 2.79 23.83 -13.90
N LEU A 742 2.81 24.91 -13.11
CA LEU A 742 1.64 25.74 -12.76
C LEU A 742 1.11 26.46 -14.01
N GLY A 743 0.52 25.69 -14.92
CA GLY A 743 0.03 26.14 -16.22
C GLY A 743 -0.42 24.97 -17.08
N GLY A 744 -1.68 24.55 -16.93
CA GLY A 744 -2.34 23.52 -17.74
C GLY A 744 -2.63 23.94 -19.19
N GLY A 745 -1.63 24.46 -19.90
CA GLY A 745 -1.65 24.75 -21.32
C GLY A 745 -1.07 23.57 -22.10
N LYS A 746 -1.78 23.11 -23.14
CA LYS A 746 -1.29 22.03 -24.01
C LYS A 746 0.01 22.44 -24.69
N ARG A 747 1.11 21.77 -24.35
CA ARG A 747 2.24 21.62 -25.27
C ARG A 747 2.03 20.40 -26.15
N SER A 748 2.92 20.19 -27.10
CA SER A 748 2.80 19.18 -28.16
C SER A 748 4.04 18.33 -28.15
N ALA A 749 3.92 17.01 -28.29
CA ALA A 749 5.08 16.10 -28.36
C ALA A 749 5.97 16.29 -29.62
N TYR A 750 5.67 17.30 -30.45
CA TYR A 750 6.49 17.79 -31.56
C TYR A 750 6.99 19.23 -31.36
N ASP A 751 6.87 19.78 -30.15
CA ASP A 751 7.48 21.04 -29.75
C ASP A 751 8.99 20.82 -29.58
N PRO A 752 9.87 21.49 -30.35
CA PRO A 752 11.32 21.28 -30.25
C PRO A 752 11.85 21.56 -28.83
N ASP A 753 11.23 22.49 -28.10
CA ASP A 753 11.61 22.85 -26.73
C ASP A 753 11.36 21.69 -25.74
N GLU A 754 10.29 20.90 -25.96
CA GLU A 754 9.93 19.74 -25.13
C GLU A 754 10.84 18.53 -25.41
N ILE A 755 11.18 18.30 -26.69
CA ILE A 755 12.15 17.28 -27.10
C ILE A 755 13.56 17.65 -26.59
N GLU A 756 13.95 18.93 -26.65
CA GLU A 756 15.22 19.39 -26.06
C GLU A 756 15.20 19.29 -24.52
N GLU A 757 14.04 19.42 -23.86
CA GLU A 757 13.88 19.18 -22.41
C GLU A 757 14.11 17.70 -22.07
N GLU A 758 13.39 16.78 -22.72
CA GLU A 758 13.54 15.34 -22.51
C GLU A 758 14.96 14.83 -22.83
N GLN A 759 15.60 15.41 -23.86
CA GLN A 759 16.99 15.09 -24.20
C GLN A 759 17.98 15.67 -23.16
N ARG A 760 17.75 16.88 -22.63
CA ARG A 760 18.52 17.44 -21.50
C ARG A 760 18.39 16.60 -20.23
N GLU A 761 17.21 16.10 -19.90
CA GLU A 761 16.99 15.21 -18.75
C GLU A 761 17.70 13.86 -18.94
N ARG A 762 17.57 13.25 -20.13
CA ARG A 762 18.26 12.01 -20.49
C ARG A 762 19.79 12.16 -20.38
N ASP A 763 20.36 13.25 -20.89
CA ASP A 763 21.79 13.52 -20.79
C ASP A 763 22.24 13.81 -19.34
N ARG A 764 21.44 14.53 -18.54
CA ARG A 764 21.66 14.73 -17.09
C ARG A 764 21.70 13.38 -16.36
N LYS A 765 20.70 12.53 -16.57
CA LYS A 765 20.56 11.19 -15.97
C LYS A 765 21.72 10.27 -16.34
N ASN A 766 22.04 10.18 -17.64
CA ASN A 766 23.17 9.40 -18.14
C ASN A 766 24.50 9.87 -17.54
N LYS A 767 24.71 11.18 -17.44
CA LYS A 767 25.89 11.75 -16.80
C LYS A 767 25.97 11.41 -15.31
N ILE A 768 24.88 11.54 -14.56
CA ILE A 768 24.85 11.22 -13.12
C ILE A 768 25.17 9.74 -12.89
N ASN A 769 24.55 8.83 -13.65
CA ASN A 769 24.86 7.40 -13.59
C ASN A 769 26.35 7.13 -13.92
N MET A 770 26.92 7.80 -14.93
CA MET A 770 28.33 7.67 -15.29
C MET A 770 29.30 8.23 -14.22
N ASP A 771 28.95 9.36 -13.59
CA ASP A 771 29.74 9.96 -12.50
C ASP A 771 29.73 9.06 -11.25
N PHE A 772 28.60 8.42 -10.93
CA PHE A 772 28.50 7.38 -9.90
C PHE A 772 29.29 6.11 -10.25
N GLN A 773 29.14 5.55 -11.45
CA GLN A 773 29.89 4.37 -11.90
C GLN A 773 31.41 4.63 -11.86
N SER A 774 31.84 5.83 -12.25
CA SER A 774 33.24 6.27 -12.17
C SER A 774 33.75 6.38 -10.72
N PHE A 775 32.89 6.76 -9.76
CA PHE A 775 33.21 6.69 -8.33
C PHE A 775 33.33 5.23 -7.86
N VAL A 776 32.33 4.40 -8.14
CA VAL A 776 32.27 2.96 -7.76
C VAL A 776 33.49 2.20 -8.26
N ASN A 777 33.80 2.29 -9.56
CA ASN A 777 34.94 1.58 -10.16
C ASN A 777 36.26 1.96 -9.46
N ARG A 778 36.47 3.25 -9.17
CA ARG A 778 37.67 3.75 -8.50
C ARG A 778 37.75 3.36 -7.03
N VAL A 779 36.63 3.04 -6.38
CA VAL A 779 36.59 2.50 -5.02
C VAL A 779 36.83 0.99 -5.03
N ASN A 780 36.34 0.26 -6.03
CA ASN A 780 36.70 -1.15 -6.24
C ASN A 780 38.22 -1.29 -6.54
N ASP A 781 38.83 -0.37 -7.30
CA ASP A 781 40.29 -0.27 -7.46
C ASP A 781 41.04 -0.03 -6.13
N LEU A 782 40.39 0.61 -5.15
CA LEU A 782 40.93 0.86 -3.82
C LEU A 782 40.79 -0.38 -2.92
N TRP A 783 39.62 -1.03 -2.91
CA TRP A 783 39.35 -2.25 -2.15
C TRP A 783 40.11 -3.48 -2.69
N SER A 784 40.41 -3.52 -3.99
CA SER A 784 41.29 -4.53 -4.62
C SER A 784 42.75 -4.50 -4.11
N GLN A 785 43.13 -3.55 -3.26
CA GLN A 785 44.48 -3.50 -2.69
C GLN A 785 44.65 -4.56 -1.59
N PRO A 786 45.82 -5.25 -1.50
CA PRO A 786 46.01 -6.38 -0.59
C PRO A 786 45.67 -6.12 0.89
N GLN A 787 45.74 -4.86 1.33
CA GLN A 787 45.39 -4.43 2.69
C GLN A 787 43.89 -4.52 3.05
N PHE A 788 42.98 -4.68 2.07
CA PHE A 788 41.54 -4.86 2.30
C PHE A 788 41.01 -6.21 1.81
N SER A 789 41.87 -7.08 1.25
CA SER A 789 41.50 -8.41 0.74
C SER A 789 40.88 -9.37 1.78
N GLY A 790 40.91 -9.03 3.06
CA GLY A 790 40.21 -9.74 4.14
C GLY A 790 38.91 -9.07 4.62
N LEU A 791 38.36 -8.11 3.86
CA LEU A 791 37.07 -7.45 4.14
C LEU A 791 35.95 -7.79 3.14
N ASP A 792 36.30 -8.40 2.00
CA ASP A 792 35.35 -8.86 0.96
C ASP A 792 34.35 -7.78 0.49
N LEU A 793 34.88 -6.57 0.23
CA LEU A 793 34.08 -5.39 -0.14
C LEU A 793 34.02 -5.20 -1.66
N GLU A 794 32.81 -5.31 -2.20
CA GLU A 794 32.44 -4.85 -3.55
C GLU A 794 31.13 -4.04 -3.52
N PHE A 795 30.72 -3.51 -4.68
CA PHE A 795 29.43 -2.84 -4.86
C PHE A 795 28.49 -3.75 -5.64
N ASP A 796 27.58 -4.42 -4.91
CA ASP A 796 26.48 -5.18 -5.49
C ASP A 796 25.55 -4.28 -6.32
N GLN A 797 25.01 -4.81 -7.41
CA GLN A 797 23.99 -4.15 -8.23
C GLN A 797 22.68 -4.94 -8.21
N PRO A 798 21.51 -4.30 -8.07
CA PRO A 798 20.21 -4.99 -8.14
C PRO A 798 19.95 -5.62 -9.51
N LEU A 799 19.72 -6.93 -9.54
CA LEU A 799 19.43 -7.72 -10.74
C LEU A 799 17.95 -7.53 -11.14
N ARG A 800 17.65 -6.41 -11.81
CA ARG A 800 16.27 -5.95 -12.04
C ARG A 800 15.37 -6.97 -12.77
N GLU A 801 15.94 -7.82 -13.61
CA GLU A 801 15.24 -8.89 -14.33
C GLU A 801 14.68 -9.99 -13.42
N LEU A 802 15.21 -10.13 -12.20
CA LEU A 802 14.75 -11.06 -11.17
C LEU A 802 13.94 -10.37 -10.06
N GLY A 803 13.63 -9.08 -10.23
CA GLY A 803 12.86 -8.31 -9.24
C GLY A 803 11.34 -8.54 -9.36
N PHE A 804 10.65 -8.45 -8.23
CA PHE A 804 9.21 -8.68 -8.11
C PHE A 804 8.55 -7.63 -7.21
N HIS A 805 7.24 -7.47 -7.35
CA HIS A 805 6.45 -6.61 -6.46
C HIS A 805 5.98 -7.39 -5.24
N GLY A 806 6.00 -6.76 -4.07
CA GLY A 806 5.52 -7.33 -2.81
C GLY A 806 5.45 -6.29 -1.71
N VAL A 807 4.94 -6.68 -0.54
CA VAL A 807 4.65 -5.79 0.59
C VAL A 807 5.52 -6.18 1.79
N PRO A 808 6.75 -5.66 1.93
CA PRO A 808 7.63 -5.96 3.06
C PRO A 808 7.29 -5.12 4.30
N HIS A 809 6.74 -3.91 4.10
CA HIS A 809 6.62 -2.88 5.13
C HIS A 809 5.27 -2.12 5.06
N LYS A 810 4.18 -2.85 4.82
CA LYS A 810 2.80 -2.34 4.61
C LYS A 810 2.58 -1.48 3.35
N VAL A 811 3.59 -1.29 2.52
CA VAL A 811 3.53 -0.61 1.21
C VAL A 811 3.99 -1.58 0.13
N THR A 812 3.37 -1.57 -1.05
CA THR A 812 3.83 -2.34 -2.22
C THR A 812 5.06 -1.68 -2.83
N SER A 813 6.20 -2.37 -2.74
CA SER A 813 7.48 -1.90 -3.25
C SER A 813 8.06 -2.92 -4.25
N PHE A 814 9.01 -2.50 -5.09
CA PHE A 814 9.70 -3.38 -6.03
C PHE A 814 10.97 -3.94 -5.38
N ILE A 815 10.92 -5.21 -4.99
CA ILE A 815 11.98 -5.92 -4.30
C ILE A 815 12.88 -6.60 -5.35
N VAL A 816 14.20 -6.49 -5.20
CA VAL A 816 15.16 -6.96 -6.21
C VAL A 816 16.29 -7.76 -5.55
N PRO A 817 16.68 -8.94 -6.07
CA PRO A 817 17.86 -9.64 -5.58
C PRO A 817 19.15 -9.02 -6.12
N THR A 818 20.24 -9.27 -5.41
CA THR A 818 21.63 -9.02 -5.84
C THR A 818 22.41 -10.33 -5.83
N SER A 819 23.71 -10.27 -6.07
CA SER A 819 24.67 -11.37 -5.89
C SER A 819 24.61 -11.99 -4.47
N SER A 820 24.34 -11.20 -3.44
CA SER A 820 24.48 -11.58 -2.03
C SER A 820 23.23 -11.37 -1.15
N CYS A 821 22.25 -10.59 -1.65
CA CYS A 821 21.14 -10.07 -0.86
C CYS A 821 19.80 -10.07 -1.62
N LEU A 822 18.70 -9.86 -0.89
CA LEU A 822 17.40 -9.42 -1.39
C LEU A 822 17.15 -8.01 -0.82
N VAL A 823 16.86 -7.02 -1.68
CA VAL A 823 16.84 -5.60 -1.28
C VAL A 823 15.65 -4.79 -1.81
N GLU A 824 15.30 -3.75 -1.06
CA GLU A 824 14.50 -2.59 -1.47
C GLU A 824 15.25 -1.35 -0.94
N LEU A 825 15.62 -0.43 -1.84
CA LEU A 825 16.54 0.68 -1.55
C LEU A 825 15.99 2.05 -1.99
N VAL A 826 14.85 2.11 -2.65
CA VAL A 826 14.28 3.35 -3.21
C VAL A 826 13.49 4.12 -2.15
N GLU A 827 12.71 3.41 -1.35
CA GLU A 827 11.85 3.97 -0.31
C GLU A 827 12.45 3.81 1.10
N THR A 828 11.70 4.15 2.15
CA THR A 828 12.13 3.92 3.54
C THR A 828 10.93 3.53 4.41
N PRO A 829 11.03 2.51 5.29
CA PRO A 829 12.24 1.78 5.68
C PRO A 829 12.82 0.87 4.59
N PHE A 830 14.14 0.84 4.46
CA PHE A 830 14.86 0.02 3.48
C PHE A 830 14.79 -1.46 3.84
N LEU A 831 14.64 -2.33 2.84
CA LEU A 831 14.79 -3.77 3.01
C LEU A 831 16.21 -4.20 2.63
N VAL A 832 16.93 -4.85 3.55
CA VAL A 832 18.23 -5.51 3.26
C VAL A 832 18.28 -6.87 3.94
N VAL A 833 18.17 -7.94 3.16
CA VAL A 833 18.24 -9.34 3.59
C VAL A 833 19.48 -9.98 3.00
N THR A 834 20.35 -10.54 3.84
CA THR A 834 21.54 -11.29 3.37
C THR A 834 21.19 -12.75 3.15
N LEU A 835 21.44 -13.29 1.94
CA LEU A 835 20.99 -14.64 1.59
C LEU A 835 21.64 -15.71 2.48
N GLY A 836 22.93 -15.55 2.83
CA GLY A 836 23.62 -16.43 3.78
C GLY A 836 23.10 -16.39 5.23
N GLU A 837 22.22 -15.45 5.59
CA GLU A 837 21.53 -15.40 6.90
C GLU A 837 20.16 -16.10 6.89
N ILE A 838 19.70 -16.59 5.74
CA ILE A 838 18.45 -17.35 5.59
C ILE A 838 18.69 -18.82 6.00
N GLU A 839 17.76 -19.39 6.77
CA GLU A 839 17.71 -20.82 7.05
C GLU A 839 16.85 -21.53 5.99
N ILE A 840 15.59 -21.10 5.87
CA ILE A 840 14.59 -21.59 4.91
C ILE A 840 13.66 -20.44 4.47
N VAL A 841 12.91 -20.66 3.39
CA VAL A 841 11.80 -19.81 2.95
C VAL A 841 10.51 -20.62 2.91
N ASN A 842 9.38 -20.04 3.35
CA ASN A 842 8.05 -20.62 3.19
C ASN A 842 7.20 -19.73 2.28
N LEU A 843 6.69 -20.30 1.20
CA LEU A 843 5.77 -19.66 0.27
C LEU A 843 4.34 -19.95 0.75
N GLU A 844 3.70 -18.97 1.38
CA GLU A 844 2.40 -19.09 2.03
C GLU A 844 1.24 -18.66 1.12
N ARG A 845 0.06 -19.25 1.34
CA ARG A 845 -1.16 -19.06 0.52
C ARG A 845 -1.03 -19.53 -0.94
N VAL A 846 0.02 -20.29 -1.28
CA VAL A 846 0.18 -20.87 -2.61
C VAL A 846 -0.93 -21.91 -2.85
N GLY A 847 -1.77 -21.67 -3.85
CA GLY A 847 -2.89 -22.55 -4.16
C GLY A 847 -3.69 -22.13 -5.40
N LEU A 848 -4.35 -23.10 -6.02
CA LEU A 848 -5.09 -22.93 -7.27
C LEU A 848 -6.20 -21.87 -7.11
N GLY A 849 -6.03 -20.73 -7.78
CA GLY A 849 -7.01 -19.64 -7.85
C GLY A 849 -6.72 -18.42 -6.98
N GLN A 850 -5.66 -18.42 -6.16
CA GLN A 850 -5.19 -17.17 -5.54
C GLN A 850 -4.34 -16.36 -6.53
N LYS A 851 -4.60 -15.06 -6.66
CA LYS A 851 -3.82 -14.15 -7.51
C LYS A 851 -2.45 -13.82 -6.91
N ASN A 852 -2.38 -13.77 -5.58
CA ASN A 852 -1.20 -13.39 -4.81
C ASN A 852 -0.88 -14.46 -3.77
N PHE A 853 0.39 -14.56 -3.38
CA PHE A 853 0.89 -15.40 -2.29
C PHE A 853 1.82 -14.57 -1.40
N ASP A 854 2.23 -15.10 -0.25
CA ASP A 854 3.16 -14.42 0.66
C ASP A 854 4.47 -15.21 0.77
N MET A 855 5.57 -14.54 1.12
CA MET A 855 6.86 -15.18 1.37
C MET A 855 7.34 -14.87 2.79
N THR A 856 7.46 -15.89 3.62
CA THR A 856 8.10 -15.79 4.94
C THR A 856 9.53 -16.30 4.87
N ILE A 857 10.48 -15.44 5.22
CA ILE A 857 11.91 -15.72 5.30
C ILE A 857 12.28 -16.01 6.75
N VAL A 858 12.72 -17.23 7.02
CA VAL A 858 13.21 -17.67 8.33
C VAL A 858 14.72 -17.47 8.39
N PHE A 859 15.21 -16.75 9.40
CA PHE A 859 16.64 -16.51 9.58
C PHE A 859 17.33 -17.63 10.36
N LYS A 860 18.64 -17.81 10.17
CA LYS A 860 19.43 -18.78 10.95
C LYS A 860 19.38 -18.46 12.45
N ASP A 861 19.41 -17.19 12.83
CA ASP A 861 19.21 -16.79 14.23
C ASP A 861 17.73 -16.79 14.59
N PHE A 862 17.24 -17.88 15.21
CA PHE A 862 15.84 -18.04 15.62
C PHE A 862 15.39 -17.05 16.72
N LYS A 863 16.30 -16.20 17.22
CA LYS A 863 15.96 -15.06 18.12
C LYS A 863 15.60 -13.78 17.38
N ARG A 864 15.78 -13.75 16.06
CA ARG A 864 15.32 -12.69 15.15
C ARG A 864 13.92 -13.06 14.67
N ASP A 865 12.94 -12.17 14.83
CA ASP A 865 11.61 -12.35 14.23
C ASP A 865 11.74 -12.59 12.71
N VAL A 866 10.87 -13.45 12.17
CA VAL A 866 10.82 -13.74 10.73
C VAL A 866 10.48 -12.48 9.93
N LEU A 867 11.00 -12.40 8.71
CA LEU A 867 10.57 -11.38 7.75
C LEU A 867 9.44 -11.96 6.90
N ARG A 868 8.35 -11.21 6.78
CA ARG A 868 7.23 -11.53 5.90
C ARG A 868 7.18 -10.50 4.76
N ILE A 869 6.92 -10.97 3.54
CA ILE A 869 6.65 -10.14 2.36
C ILE A 869 5.30 -10.59 1.83
N ASP A 870 4.29 -9.73 1.98
CA ASP A 870 2.91 -10.04 1.64
C ASP A 870 2.56 -9.70 0.18
N SER A 871 1.48 -10.29 -0.33
CA SER A 871 0.82 -9.93 -1.60
C SER A 871 1.73 -9.94 -2.83
N ILE A 872 2.61 -10.94 -2.95
CA ILE A 872 3.44 -11.17 -4.13
C ILE A 872 2.56 -11.74 -5.26
N PRO A 873 2.57 -11.19 -6.49
CA PRO A 873 1.81 -11.73 -7.62
C PRO A 873 2.20 -13.17 -7.97
N SER A 874 1.21 -14.04 -8.20
CA SER A 874 1.41 -15.44 -8.59
C SER A 874 2.19 -15.63 -9.89
N THR A 875 2.24 -14.62 -10.77
CA THR A 875 3.10 -14.61 -11.96
C THR A 875 4.59 -14.57 -11.62
N SER A 876 4.98 -14.05 -10.45
CA SER A 876 6.36 -14.07 -9.96
C SER A 876 6.75 -15.38 -9.26
N LEU A 877 5.80 -16.30 -9.02
CA LEU A 877 6.02 -17.52 -8.22
C LEU A 877 7.13 -18.40 -8.81
N ASP A 878 7.08 -18.72 -10.10
CA ASP A 878 8.07 -19.61 -10.73
C ASP A 878 9.46 -18.97 -10.83
N GLY A 879 9.53 -17.65 -11.06
CA GLY A 879 10.80 -16.90 -11.03
C GLY A 879 11.42 -16.87 -9.63
N ILE A 880 10.61 -16.71 -8.58
CA ILE A 880 11.06 -16.79 -7.19
C ILE A 880 11.51 -18.21 -6.83
N LYS A 881 10.79 -19.25 -7.26
CA LYS A 881 11.22 -20.66 -7.09
C LYS A 881 12.54 -20.95 -7.81
N GLU A 882 12.75 -20.43 -9.02
CA GLU A 882 13.99 -20.60 -9.78
C GLU A 882 15.16 -19.84 -9.15
N TRP A 883 14.92 -18.63 -8.65
CA TRP A 883 15.91 -17.83 -7.92
C TRP A 883 16.34 -18.50 -6.60
N LEU A 884 15.38 -18.99 -5.80
CA LEU A 884 15.67 -19.71 -4.54
C LEU A 884 16.45 -21.01 -4.80
N ASP A 885 16.09 -21.75 -5.84
CA ASP A 885 16.80 -22.98 -6.24
C ASP A 885 18.23 -22.70 -6.77
N THR A 886 18.41 -21.60 -7.52
CA THR A 886 19.73 -21.16 -8.04
C THR A 886 20.63 -20.54 -6.96
N THR A 887 20.09 -20.22 -5.78
CA THR A 887 20.83 -19.63 -4.64
C THR A 887 21.03 -20.60 -3.48
N ASP A 888 20.81 -21.91 -3.70
CA ASP A 888 20.90 -22.98 -2.70
C ASP A 888 20.01 -22.77 -1.44
N ILE A 889 18.90 -22.03 -1.60
CA ILE A 889 17.93 -21.78 -0.54
C ILE A 889 16.82 -22.82 -0.61
N LYS A 890 16.67 -23.60 0.47
CA LYS A 890 15.54 -24.51 0.64
C LYS A 890 14.25 -23.73 0.82
N TYR A 891 13.25 -24.00 -0.01
CA TYR A 891 11.88 -23.51 0.19
C TYR A 891 10.86 -24.63 0.42
N TYR A 892 9.74 -24.22 1.02
CA TYR A 892 8.52 -25.00 1.24
C TYR A 892 7.31 -24.23 0.72
N GLU A 893 6.20 -24.92 0.50
CA GLU A 893 4.95 -24.34 -0.02
C GLU A 893 3.79 -24.71 0.93
N SER A 894 3.07 -23.70 1.38
CA SER A 894 1.95 -23.84 2.32
C SER A 894 0.70 -23.16 1.79
N ARG A 895 -0.44 -23.85 1.90
CA ARG A 895 -1.76 -23.29 1.57
C ARG A 895 -2.28 -22.31 2.64
N LEU A 896 -1.64 -22.26 3.80
CA LEU A 896 -2.05 -21.49 4.99
C LEU A 896 -0.89 -20.65 5.56
N ASN A 897 -1.23 -19.59 6.30
CA ASN A 897 -0.26 -18.81 7.07
C ASN A 897 0.13 -19.56 8.36
N LEU A 898 1.42 -19.61 8.70
CA LEU A 898 1.91 -20.33 9.88
C LEU A 898 2.27 -19.41 11.05
N ASN A 899 2.08 -19.87 12.29
CA ASN A 899 2.45 -19.12 13.50
C ASN A 899 3.95 -19.28 13.82
N TRP A 900 4.79 -18.63 13.02
CA TRP A 900 6.25 -18.71 13.13
C TRP A 900 6.82 -18.37 14.50
N ARG A 901 6.21 -17.43 15.25
CA ARG A 901 6.66 -17.09 16.61
C ARG A 901 6.48 -18.24 17.59
N GLN A 902 5.41 -19.03 17.45
CA GLN A 902 5.20 -20.24 18.26
C GLN A 902 6.11 -21.39 17.80
N ILE A 903 6.24 -21.61 16.49
CA ILE A 903 7.12 -22.64 15.90
C ILE A 903 8.58 -22.44 16.33
N LEU A 904 9.14 -21.25 16.10
CA LEU A 904 10.53 -20.93 16.45
C LEU A 904 10.77 -20.95 17.97
N LYS A 905 9.76 -20.61 18.78
CA LYS A 905 9.84 -20.79 20.23
C LYS A 905 9.96 -22.26 20.59
N THR A 906 9.09 -23.13 20.07
CA THR A 906 9.14 -24.58 20.34
C THR A 906 10.49 -25.19 19.94
N ILE A 907 11.02 -24.85 18.76
CA ILE A 907 12.35 -25.29 18.28
C ILE A 907 13.49 -24.77 19.18
N THR A 908 13.32 -23.62 19.83
CA THR A 908 14.32 -23.02 20.73
C THR A 908 14.24 -23.59 22.15
N ASP A 909 13.04 -23.92 22.62
CA ASP A 909 12.77 -24.43 23.98
C ASP A 909 13.04 -25.94 24.09
N ASP A 910 12.72 -26.74 23.06
CA ASP A 910 13.15 -28.15 22.93
C ASP A 910 13.77 -28.45 21.55
N PRO A 911 15.09 -28.22 21.40
CA PRO A 911 15.82 -28.54 20.18
C PRO A 911 16.11 -30.03 19.94
N GLN A 912 15.65 -30.96 20.78
CA GLN A 912 15.79 -32.41 20.54
C GLN A 912 14.54 -32.98 19.90
N SER A 913 13.34 -32.62 20.40
CA SER A 913 12.06 -32.98 19.77
C SER A 913 12.04 -32.66 18.28
N PHE A 914 12.42 -31.43 17.90
CA PHE A 914 12.52 -30.99 16.50
C PHE A 914 13.48 -31.84 15.63
N ILE A 915 14.54 -32.44 16.20
CA ILE A 915 15.46 -33.29 15.45
C ILE A 915 14.90 -34.70 15.30
N ASP A 916 14.29 -35.25 16.35
CA ASP A 916 13.67 -36.58 16.36
C ASP A 916 12.41 -36.64 15.48
N ASP A 917 11.63 -35.56 15.42
CA ASP A 917 10.43 -35.39 14.58
C ASP A 917 10.74 -35.11 13.09
N GLY A 918 12.02 -35.16 12.67
CA GLY A 918 12.43 -35.04 11.27
C GLY A 918 12.79 -33.62 10.79
N GLY A 919 12.95 -32.65 11.69
CA GLY A 919 13.37 -31.30 11.35
C GLY A 919 12.29 -30.53 10.59
N TRP A 920 12.65 -29.92 9.46
CA TRP A 920 11.75 -29.08 8.67
C TRP A 920 10.72 -29.87 7.83
N GLU A 921 10.73 -31.21 7.83
CA GLU A 921 9.84 -32.02 6.99
C GLU A 921 8.34 -31.88 7.35
N PHE A 922 7.97 -31.35 8.54
CA PHE A 922 6.57 -31.05 8.86
C PHE A 922 5.94 -29.99 7.94
N LEU A 923 6.76 -29.22 7.20
CA LEU A 923 6.31 -28.27 6.17
C LEU A 923 6.04 -28.94 4.81
N ASN A 924 6.39 -30.22 4.65
CA ASN A 924 6.39 -30.95 3.38
C ASN A 924 5.05 -31.66 3.12
N LEU A 925 3.96 -30.89 3.07
CA LEU A 925 2.57 -31.39 3.05
C LEU A 925 2.21 -32.30 1.86
N GLU A 926 2.99 -32.32 0.78
CA GLU A 926 2.72 -33.21 -0.37
C GLU A 926 3.24 -34.63 -0.18
N ALA A 927 4.10 -34.88 0.81
CA ALA A 927 4.67 -36.20 1.06
C ALA A 927 3.67 -37.22 1.66
N SER A 928 2.54 -36.76 2.21
CA SER A 928 1.54 -37.61 2.88
C SER A 928 0.46 -38.18 1.96
N ASP A 929 0.23 -37.62 0.77
CA ASP A 929 -0.85 -38.02 -0.15
C ASP A 929 -0.45 -39.17 -1.11
N SER A 930 0.74 -39.79 -0.93
CA SER A 930 1.18 -40.95 -1.73
C SER A 930 1.64 -42.12 -0.86
N GLU A 931 0.97 -43.27 -1.04
CA GLU A 931 1.16 -44.57 -0.34
C GLU A 931 0.71 -44.69 1.13
N SER A 932 -0.61 -44.69 1.37
CA SER A 932 -1.23 -45.65 2.34
C SER A 932 -2.76 -45.74 2.23
N ASP A 933 -3.26 -46.36 1.16
CA ASP A 933 -4.68 -46.75 1.03
C ASP A 933 -5.00 -47.98 1.90
N ASN A 934 -4.95 -47.85 3.25
CA ASN A 934 -5.52 -48.78 4.26
C ASN A 934 -5.29 -48.30 5.74
N SER A 935 -6.01 -47.28 6.22
CA SER A 935 -6.27 -47.11 7.66
C SER A 935 -7.48 -46.18 7.93
N GLU A 936 -8.47 -46.69 8.67
CA GLU A 936 -9.58 -45.88 9.21
C GLU A 936 -9.14 -45.17 10.51
N ASP A 937 -9.69 -43.98 10.77
CA ASP A 937 -9.57 -43.16 12.00
C ASP A 937 -8.18 -42.95 12.64
N SER A 938 -7.57 -41.78 12.38
CA SER A 938 -6.63 -41.15 13.34
C SER A 938 -6.68 -39.62 13.36
N ASP A 939 -7.82 -38.98 13.03
CA ASP A 939 -8.01 -37.53 13.17
C ASP A 939 -8.32 -37.14 14.62
N GLN A 940 -7.33 -37.29 15.51
CA GLN A 940 -7.42 -36.90 16.92
C GLN A 940 -6.78 -35.54 17.16
N GLY A 941 -7.53 -34.49 16.80
CA GLY A 941 -7.31 -33.16 17.40
C GLY A 941 -7.35 -33.25 18.94
N TYR A 942 -6.43 -32.54 19.58
CA TYR A 942 -6.22 -32.56 21.03
C TYR A 942 -7.46 -32.09 21.81
N ILE A 943 -8.08 -32.99 22.60
CA ILE A 943 -9.21 -32.69 23.49
C ILE A 943 -8.71 -32.64 24.94
N PRO A 944 -8.84 -31.50 25.66
CA PRO A 944 -8.59 -31.44 27.10
C PRO A 944 -9.68 -32.21 27.86
N SER A 945 -9.29 -33.20 28.66
CA SER A 945 -10.21 -33.94 29.54
C SER A 945 -10.33 -33.28 30.92
N ASP A 946 -11.52 -32.77 31.25
CA ASP A 946 -11.84 -32.16 32.54
C ASP A 946 -11.99 -33.21 33.68
N ALA A 947 -11.31 -32.97 34.81
CA ALA A 947 -11.47 -33.68 36.08
C ALA A 947 -10.70 -32.99 37.23
N GLU A 948 -11.33 -32.04 37.94
CA GLU A 948 -10.81 -31.54 39.22
C GLU A 948 -10.74 -32.66 40.30
N PRO A 949 -9.88 -32.51 41.32
CA PRO A 949 -10.35 -31.82 42.53
C PRO A 949 -9.41 -30.71 43.06
N GLU A 950 -10.01 -29.79 43.83
CA GLU A 950 -9.42 -28.61 44.49
C GLU A 950 -8.13 -28.89 45.31
N SER A 951 -7.14 -27.97 45.28
CA SER A 951 -6.84 -27.08 46.45
C SER A 951 -5.59 -26.18 46.29
N GLU A 952 -5.71 -24.92 46.72
CA GLU A 952 -4.64 -24.01 47.22
C GLU A 952 -3.51 -23.51 46.27
N SER A 953 -3.80 -22.40 45.58
CA SER A 953 -2.99 -21.15 45.46
C SER A 953 -1.50 -21.17 45.04
N GLU A 954 -1.22 -20.56 43.88
CA GLU A 954 -0.20 -19.50 43.71
C GLU A 954 -0.49 -18.66 42.42
N ASP A 955 -0.53 -17.33 42.52
CA ASP A 955 -0.98 -16.41 41.44
C ASP A 955 0.17 -15.97 40.51
N ASP A 956 0.57 -16.82 39.55
CA ASP A 956 1.65 -16.51 38.59
C ASP A 956 1.13 -16.03 37.21
N VAL A 957 0.75 -14.75 37.13
CA VAL A 957 0.35 -14.09 35.87
C VAL A 957 1.56 -13.68 35.03
N SER A 958 2.06 -14.60 34.21
CA SER A 958 3.23 -14.38 33.33
C SER A 958 2.87 -13.72 32.00
N ASP A 959 2.48 -12.44 32.04
CA ASP A 959 2.41 -11.59 30.84
C ASP A 959 3.80 -11.19 30.36
N SER A 960 4.02 -11.18 29.03
CA SER A 960 5.24 -10.66 28.40
C SER A 960 4.98 -10.15 26.98
N GLU A 961 4.16 -9.10 26.88
CA GLU A 961 4.05 -8.31 25.66
C GLU A 961 5.35 -7.52 25.40
N SER A 962 5.82 -7.56 24.15
CA SER A 962 7.01 -6.84 23.71
C SER A 962 6.70 -5.36 23.44
N LEU A 963 7.11 -4.47 24.36
CA LEU A 963 6.96 -3.02 24.19
C LEU A 963 7.76 -2.49 22.98
N VAL A 964 7.06 -2.25 21.88
CA VAL A 964 7.45 -1.29 20.85
C VAL A 964 6.44 -0.13 20.88
N GLU A 965 6.90 1.07 21.26
CA GLU A 965 6.11 2.28 21.08
C GLU A 965 6.10 2.61 19.58
N SER A 966 5.12 2.06 18.85
CA SER A 966 4.66 2.66 17.61
C SER A 966 3.79 3.86 17.96
N GLU A 967 4.26 5.05 17.60
CA GLU A 967 3.46 6.27 17.56
C GLU A 967 2.46 6.10 16.40
N ASP A 968 1.27 5.54 16.68
CA ASP A 968 0.12 5.65 15.77
C ASP A 968 -0.32 7.12 15.74
N ASP A 969 -0.42 7.71 14.55
CA ASP A 969 -0.90 9.07 14.35
C ASP A 969 -2.38 9.19 14.75
N GLU A 970 -2.67 9.74 15.93
CA GLU A 970 -4.01 10.23 16.25
C GLU A 970 -4.27 11.54 15.48
N GLU A 971 -5.19 11.49 14.50
CA GLU A 971 -5.75 12.67 13.83
C GLU A 971 -6.50 13.56 14.85
N GLU A 972 -5.82 14.51 15.50
CA GLU A 972 -6.49 15.65 16.15
C GLU A 972 -6.93 16.67 15.07
N ASP A 973 -8.19 17.12 15.14
CA ASP A 973 -8.73 18.18 14.26
C ASP A 973 -8.02 19.52 14.53
N ASP A 974 -7.05 19.89 13.68
CA ASP A 974 -6.44 21.23 13.70
C ASP A 974 -7.45 22.31 13.19
N GLU A 975 -8.23 22.87 14.11
CA GLU A 975 -8.87 24.18 13.93
C GLU A 975 -7.80 25.29 13.98
N GLU A 976 -7.05 25.49 12.90
CA GLU A 976 -6.12 26.62 12.78
C GLU A 976 -6.86 27.98 12.81
N ASP A 977 -6.68 28.72 13.90
CA ASP A 977 -7.19 30.07 14.11
C ASP A 977 -6.49 31.06 13.14
N SER A 978 -7.24 31.59 12.16
CA SER A 978 -6.67 32.38 11.07
C SER A 978 -6.42 33.86 11.47
N GLU A 979 -5.20 34.17 11.92
CA GLU A 979 -4.71 35.56 12.04
C GLU A 979 -4.54 36.18 10.62
N GLU A 980 -5.44 37.08 10.22
CA GLU A 980 -5.39 37.80 8.93
C GLU A 980 -4.22 38.80 8.85
N GLU A 981 -2.99 38.34 8.58
CA GLU A 981 -1.92 39.27 8.14
C GLU A 981 -2.20 39.73 6.69
N LYS A 982 -2.79 40.93 6.57
CA LYS A 982 -3.27 41.48 5.30
C LYS A 982 -2.16 41.66 4.27
N GLY A 983 -2.21 40.84 3.22
CA GLY A 983 -1.33 40.96 2.05
C GLY A 983 -1.41 42.34 1.38
N LYS A 984 -0.26 42.78 0.85
CA LYS A 984 -0.12 44.03 0.09
C LYS A 984 -1.08 44.07 -1.10
N THR A 985 -1.70 45.23 -1.35
CA THR A 985 -2.60 45.46 -2.50
C THR A 985 -1.84 45.49 -3.84
N TRP A 986 -2.53 45.18 -4.94
CA TRP A 986 -1.93 45.11 -6.29
C TRP A 986 -1.16 46.38 -6.71
N GLU A 987 -1.67 47.59 -6.41
CA GLU A 987 -0.94 48.86 -6.66
C GLU A 987 0.41 48.95 -5.95
N GLU A 988 0.66 48.17 -4.89
CA GLU A 988 1.94 48.14 -4.20
C GLU A 988 2.93 47.19 -4.90
N LEU A 989 2.45 46.06 -5.41
CA LEU A 989 3.27 45.12 -6.19
C LEU A 989 3.62 45.69 -7.58
N GLU A 990 2.68 46.34 -8.27
CA GLU A 990 2.98 47.05 -9.53
C GLU A 990 4.01 48.17 -9.32
N ARG A 991 3.92 48.90 -8.20
CA ARG A 991 4.89 49.95 -7.85
C ARG A 991 6.27 49.37 -7.57
N GLU A 992 6.35 48.26 -6.83
CA GLU A 992 7.59 47.55 -6.49
C GLU A 992 8.25 46.98 -7.76
N ALA A 993 7.48 46.39 -8.68
CA ALA A 993 7.94 45.95 -10.00
C ALA A 993 8.41 47.12 -10.89
N SER A 994 7.65 48.21 -10.98
CA SER A 994 8.00 49.37 -11.82
C SER A 994 9.29 50.08 -11.37
N ASN A 995 9.67 49.96 -10.09
CA ASN A 995 10.97 50.40 -9.60
C ASN A 995 12.09 49.42 -9.98
N ALA A 996 11.86 48.11 -9.93
CA ALA A 996 12.85 47.10 -10.30
C ALA A 996 13.23 47.17 -11.79
N ASP A 997 12.25 47.34 -12.69
CA ASP A 997 12.51 47.55 -14.12
C ASP A 997 13.24 48.88 -14.37
N ARG A 998 12.97 49.90 -13.54
CA ARG A 998 13.63 51.21 -13.61
C ARG A 998 15.07 51.22 -13.06
N GLU A 999 15.44 50.26 -12.21
CA GLU A 999 16.83 50.02 -11.80
C GLU A 999 17.61 49.10 -12.75
N LYS A 1000 16.95 48.50 -13.77
CA LYS A 1000 17.56 47.62 -14.77
C LYS A 1000 17.29 48.05 -16.22
N GLY A 1001 17.45 49.35 -16.50
CA GLY A 1001 17.51 49.88 -17.86
C GLY A 1001 18.94 49.89 -18.44
N ASP A 1002 19.05 49.60 -19.74
CA ASP A 1002 20.23 49.68 -20.62
C ASP A 1002 21.51 48.91 -20.23
N ASP A 1003 21.67 47.74 -20.87
CA ASP A 1003 22.89 47.44 -21.65
C ASP A 1003 22.51 46.50 -22.82
N SER A 1004 22.17 47.11 -23.97
CA SER A 1004 21.67 46.41 -25.16
C SER A 1004 22.80 45.95 -26.09
N ASP A 1005 23.37 44.77 -25.85
CA ASP A 1005 24.45 44.23 -26.67
C ASP A 1005 23.96 43.54 -27.96
N SER A 1006 24.61 43.83 -29.09
CA SER A 1006 24.11 43.51 -30.44
C SER A 1006 24.93 42.44 -31.16
N GLU A 1007 24.38 41.82 -32.21
CA GLU A 1007 24.84 40.53 -32.75
C GLU A 1007 26.29 40.50 -33.32
N GLU A 1008 26.95 41.65 -33.51
CA GLU A 1008 28.29 41.70 -34.12
C GLU A 1008 29.39 41.02 -33.29
N GLU A 1009 29.35 41.06 -31.94
CA GLU A 1009 30.48 40.53 -31.15
C GLU A 1009 30.53 38.99 -31.14
N ARG A 1010 29.37 38.31 -31.27
CA ARG A 1010 29.30 36.84 -31.28
C ARG A 1010 30.12 36.23 -32.41
N ASN A 1011 30.31 36.95 -33.51
CA ASN A 1011 31.03 36.49 -34.70
C ASN A 1011 32.57 36.63 -34.60
N ARG A 1012 33.09 37.46 -33.68
CA ARG A 1012 34.55 37.69 -33.55
C ARG A 1012 35.29 36.62 -32.74
N ARG A 1013 34.59 35.85 -31.89
CA ARG A 1013 35.22 34.89 -30.96
C ARG A 1013 35.52 33.51 -31.56
N LYS A 1014 35.19 33.26 -32.84
CA LYS A 1014 35.48 31.99 -33.56
C LYS A 1014 36.87 31.90 -34.21
N VAL A 1015 37.73 32.92 -34.14
CA VAL A 1015 39.02 32.96 -34.87
C VAL A 1015 40.22 33.28 -33.98
N LYS A 1016 40.74 32.26 -33.25
CA LYS A 1016 42.19 31.93 -33.13
C LYS A 1016 42.48 30.80 -32.13
N THR A 1017 42.82 29.64 -32.66
CA THR A 1017 43.55 28.56 -31.96
C THR A 1017 45.06 28.89 -31.92
N PHE A 1018 45.82 28.11 -31.13
CA PHE A 1018 47.31 28.06 -31.01
C PHE A 1018 48.03 29.06 -30.08
N GLY A 1019 48.88 28.50 -29.19
CA GLY A 1019 49.89 29.20 -28.38
C GLY A 1019 50.26 28.46 -27.09
N LYS A 1020 51.55 28.20 -26.81
CA LYS A 1020 52.03 27.43 -25.63
C LYS A 1020 53.04 28.20 -24.74
N SER A 1021 52.78 28.17 -23.42
CA SER A 1021 53.73 27.99 -22.29
C SER A 1021 54.93 28.93 -21.95
N ARG A 1022 54.91 29.46 -20.70
CA ARG A 1022 56.03 29.65 -19.70
C ARG A 1022 57.17 30.67 -19.98
N PRO A 1023 58.03 31.07 -18.99
CA PRO A 1023 58.07 30.88 -17.51
C PRO A 1023 58.31 32.19 -16.65
N ALA A 1024 58.84 32.09 -15.41
CA ALA A 1024 59.18 33.17 -14.43
C ALA A 1024 60.53 32.82 -13.68
N PRO A 1025 61.00 33.34 -12.48
CA PRO A 1025 60.58 34.43 -11.52
C PRO A 1025 61.74 35.23 -10.77
N ARG A 1026 61.42 36.01 -9.69
CA ARG A 1026 62.24 36.46 -8.48
C ARG A 1026 63.29 37.63 -8.60
N PRO A 1027 63.86 38.24 -7.50
CA PRO A 1027 63.44 38.51 -6.08
C PRO A 1027 63.76 39.97 -5.54
N ALA A 1028 63.76 40.25 -4.20
CA ALA A 1028 63.97 41.56 -3.52
C ALA A 1028 65.12 41.58 -2.45
N PRO A 1029 65.63 42.74 -1.91
CA PRO A 1029 65.39 43.14 -0.47
C PRO A 1029 65.69 44.62 0.06
N ARG A 1030 64.96 45.09 1.13
CA ARG A 1030 65.33 45.96 2.35
C ARG A 1030 66.16 47.30 2.25
N PRO A 1031 66.37 48.16 3.31
CA PRO A 1031 65.70 48.50 4.61
C PRO A 1031 65.47 50.06 4.85
N ALA A 1032 65.27 50.58 6.10
CA ALA A 1032 64.95 52.00 6.44
C ALA A 1032 65.46 52.56 7.84
N PRO A 1033 65.45 53.90 8.13
CA PRO A 1033 65.80 54.53 9.44
C PRO A 1033 64.77 55.56 10.07
N ARG A 1034 65.12 56.24 11.21
CA ARG A 1034 64.27 57.07 12.14
C ARG A 1034 64.66 58.58 12.23
N PRO A 1035 63.94 59.50 12.97
CA PRO A 1035 64.20 59.82 14.41
C PRO A 1035 62.99 60.35 15.29
N ALA A 1036 63.22 60.86 16.52
CA ALA A 1036 62.25 61.41 17.55
C ALA A 1036 63.04 62.32 18.59
N PRO A 1037 62.64 62.71 19.86
CA PRO A 1037 61.42 62.56 20.73
C PRO A 1037 61.05 63.75 21.73
N ARG A 1038 60.21 63.51 22.78
CA ARG A 1038 60.13 64.11 24.19
C ARG A 1038 59.00 65.14 24.63
N PRO A 1039 58.66 65.28 25.97
CA PRO A 1039 57.26 65.42 26.51
C PRO A 1039 57.13 66.41 27.75
N PRO A 1040 56.45 66.15 28.93
CA PRO A 1040 55.07 65.76 29.35
C PRO A 1040 54.38 66.79 30.35
N PRO A 1041 53.21 66.50 30.98
CA PRO A 1041 53.14 66.37 32.47
C PRO A 1041 52.08 65.35 33.05
N ARG A 1042 51.66 65.49 34.34
CA ARG A 1042 50.83 64.60 35.23
C ARG A 1042 49.83 65.44 36.09
N THR A 1043 48.84 65.02 36.91
CA THR A 1043 48.19 63.73 37.38
C THR A 1043 46.68 64.05 37.70
N VAL A 1044 45.81 63.50 38.61
CA VAL A 1044 45.73 62.54 39.77
C VAL A 1044 44.23 62.06 39.94
N PRO A 1045 43.85 61.09 40.83
CA PRO A 1045 42.49 60.48 40.90
C PRO A 1045 41.55 60.95 42.05
N GLY A 1046 40.31 60.42 42.12
CA GLY A 1046 39.31 60.68 43.19
C GLY A 1046 38.20 59.59 43.31
N SER A 1047 37.33 59.64 44.33
CA SER A 1047 36.35 58.56 44.64
C SER A 1047 35.04 59.00 45.34
N MET A 1048 34.05 58.09 45.37
CA MET A 1048 32.90 57.96 46.31
C MET A 1048 31.61 58.84 46.20
N THR A 1049 30.50 58.14 46.52
CA THR A 1049 29.24 58.57 47.20
C THR A 1049 28.01 59.20 46.51
N LYS A 1050 26.88 58.47 46.71
CA LYS A 1050 25.51 58.88 47.14
C LYS A 1050 24.42 59.30 46.12
N ARG A 1051 23.23 58.70 46.34
CA ARG A 1051 21.88 59.12 45.88
C ARG A 1051 21.44 60.42 46.58
N PRO A 1052 20.42 61.13 46.05
CA PRO A 1052 19.03 60.91 46.50
C PRO A 1052 18.09 60.62 45.28
N LYS A 1053 16.83 60.15 45.35
CA LYS A 1053 15.63 60.53 46.14
C LYS A 1053 15.23 62.00 45.94
N PHE A 1054 13.98 62.40 45.65
CA PHE A 1054 12.69 61.71 45.53
C PHE A 1054 11.86 62.46 44.47
N ARG A 1055 11.01 61.76 43.72
CA ARG A 1055 9.56 61.94 43.85
C ARG A 1055 8.84 60.65 43.49
#